data_AF-A0A979G981-F1
#
_entry.id   AF-A0A979G981-F1
#
_cell.length_a   1.000
_cell.length_b   1.000
_cell.length_c   1.000
_cell.angle_alpha   90.00
_cell.angle_beta   90.00
_cell.angle_gamma   90.00
#
_symmetry.space_group_name_H-M   'P 1'
#
loop_
_entity.id
_entity.type
_entity.pdbx_description
1 polymer ?
#
loop_
_entity_poly.entity_id
_entity_poly.type
_entity_poly.pdbx_seq_one_letter_code
_entity_poly.pdbx_strand_id
1 'polypeptide(L)'
;MKYATMIISLLICMLSTNAQVTLYSDINYGGAAVSFPVGNYRLADMNAAGFPDDAVSSFSIPAGYQITFFADDNFTGKSFSVTTSSTWIGAEWNDQVTSFIVSIIPPGQGTANWIWTPNAGPANTWVAFRKKITLSSRPATALTKIAAENKYWLYMNNQLVVKDGGLSLRPDLVNTYYDEVDIAPYLQAGENTIAILVWYKGGQNGYSERAVGNGGLLFDAGSVVVSDDTWKCTVHPSFAATTQLILNGQDYKWIAFPVSYNAANEPAGWNSVGFNDASWSAAVKKGVPPIGPWNSLVPRGIPFWKEAGLSNYQNTIPTSITANTTITGTVGTNIQLRPYLRVNAPAGVKVKIIVNRHYWQEYITKAGEQEFECLAWQNSSNHTVTYEFTNVTGTIQILDLKYRETSYNADIIGQFNSSDVALNTLWTKSKNTSRVCMRDQYYDCPDRERGQWWGDVSEQILYSCYLYDTSVNKLTRKAFRELMSTQKANGSLYTTAPGTSFHLPDQNLAAVAMIWKYYMYSGDRALLQEIYPQLKKYIQFCVNCSNADGMLLLQSDAWNWIDWGTNIGALPVGSANTVFNALYISVLETAINTAGLLGQTTDVTYYQSLQTKVKNNFNNYFWKDALRAYVSGNVSSAVVDDRSNAWALLTGLANDQQKAGALSVLRSRNDAGPYQEMYIEEALFRYDPTAAITRMKNRFTPMINSWSSTLWEDFTEANSNAGYSSNNHAWSAGPLYVMSAYMLGIRPTQPAYAEFIFAPQPGGVTQYSGLIPSVKGNISASFSLGSNSFTQSLIAPSGTTAIVSVPKDIFSTLVAEIQVGGVTVWKNGTFSGGVNGVTFFRQDDKSVQFKVTPGSWQFTARPFTSTDPVITYMDCNYSGNAVSLPVGNYTLAQMQARGITDDAVSSLVVAEGYKVILYADDNFTGQTETLTANNNCITWSALHDRTTSIRVLTNGVTNLSGTYFIRNRASGLQMDVNGASTADGASVIHSEYNGNANQQFVFTHLGDGNYKILAKHSGKSLDVNTASLLNGTNVIQYPYHDPVEPQQNFIIVATDDGYYKIIARHSGKVLQVNGVSGGGQVHQWSNTGQVNGQWTFTAGTASASTENTSALALDPNPVANMITVKVTSKKEEKLYMRIYNATGMLVSPAQKIYSGQQFNLSALPAGVYIVSVTIGNKVVSKTIVKQ
;
A
#
# COMPACT_ATOMS: atom_id res chain seq x y z
N MET A 1 -22.50 -31.23 -24.94
CA MET A 1 -22.03 -29.91 -25.43
C MET A 1 -20.53 -29.81 -25.66
N LYS A 2 -19.64 -30.36 -24.80
CA LYS A 2 -18.16 -30.32 -25.01
C LYS A 2 -17.64 -30.96 -26.32
N TYR A 3 -18.36 -31.92 -26.90
CA TYR A 3 -17.98 -32.57 -28.16
C TYR A 3 -18.36 -31.79 -29.43
N ALA A 4 -19.37 -30.92 -29.37
CA ALA A 4 -19.80 -30.12 -30.54
C ALA A 4 -18.84 -28.95 -30.81
N THR A 5 -18.30 -28.35 -29.74
CA THR A 5 -17.30 -27.27 -29.84
C THR A 5 -15.98 -27.77 -30.44
N MET A 6 -15.59 -29.01 -30.13
CA MET A 6 -14.36 -29.62 -30.64
C MET A 6 -14.47 -30.01 -32.13
N ILE A 7 -15.65 -30.42 -32.60
CA ILE A 7 -15.92 -30.68 -34.02
C ILE A 7 -15.98 -29.37 -34.82
N ILE A 8 -16.52 -28.28 -34.26
CA ILE A 8 -16.50 -26.96 -34.91
C ILE A 8 -15.06 -26.42 -35.01
N SER A 9 -14.23 -26.60 -33.98
CA SER A 9 -12.80 -26.26 -34.06
C SER A 9 -12.02 -27.11 -35.07
N LEU A 10 -12.37 -28.39 -35.23
CA LEU A 10 -11.77 -29.25 -36.27
C LEU A 10 -12.25 -28.87 -37.69
N LEU A 11 -13.50 -28.44 -37.85
CA LEU A 11 -14.04 -27.99 -39.14
C LEU A 11 -13.48 -26.63 -39.57
N ILE A 12 -13.25 -25.72 -38.61
CA ILE A 12 -12.57 -24.44 -38.84
C ILE A 12 -11.09 -24.67 -39.21
N CYS A 13 -10.45 -25.69 -38.64
CA CYS A 13 -9.07 -26.07 -38.99
C CYS A 13 -8.96 -26.74 -40.37
N MET A 14 -10.06 -27.29 -40.93
CA MET A 14 -10.10 -27.81 -42.30
C MET A 14 -10.54 -26.78 -43.36
N LEU A 15 -11.11 -25.63 -42.96
CA LEU A 15 -11.43 -24.51 -43.86
C LEU A 15 -10.35 -23.42 -43.89
N SER A 16 -9.29 -23.55 -43.09
CA SER A 16 -8.19 -22.58 -43.01
C SER A 16 -7.04 -22.88 -43.97
N THR A 17 -7.30 -23.04 -45.27
CA THR A 17 -6.23 -23.03 -46.27
C THR A 17 -6.65 -22.23 -47.53
N ASN A 18 -6.11 -21.00 -47.63
CA ASN A 18 -5.88 -20.16 -48.82
C ASN A 18 -6.83 -19.00 -49.21
N ALA A 19 -8.01 -18.81 -48.61
CA ALA A 19 -8.84 -17.63 -48.97
C ALA A 19 -8.42 -16.38 -48.15
N GLN A 20 -7.99 -15.32 -48.84
CA GLN A 20 -7.55 -14.04 -48.28
C GLN A 20 -8.30 -12.88 -48.96
N VAL A 21 -8.49 -11.77 -48.25
CA VAL A 21 -8.99 -10.53 -48.84
C VAL A 21 -7.84 -9.82 -49.53
N THR A 22 -8.00 -9.38 -50.78
CA THR A 22 -6.96 -8.66 -51.51
C THR A 22 -7.34 -7.19 -51.66
N LEU A 23 -6.43 -6.29 -51.26
CA LEU A 23 -6.56 -4.84 -51.47
C LEU A 23 -5.70 -4.41 -52.65
N TYR A 24 -6.18 -3.43 -53.41
CA TYR A 24 -5.56 -2.94 -54.63
C TYR A 24 -5.40 -1.42 -54.59
N SER A 25 -4.24 -0.93 -55.04
CA SER A 25 -3.93 0.51 -55.00
C SER A 25 -4.74 1.33 -56.00
N ASP A 26 -5.23 0.70 -57.06
CA ASP A 26 -5.98 1.36 -58.11
C ASP A 26 -7.38 0.75 -58.24
N ILE A 27 -8.28 1.44 -58.95
CA ILE A 27 -9.60 0.93 -59.28
C ILE A 27 -9.52 -0.31 -60.20
N ASN A 28 -10.61 -1.06 -60.29
CA ASN A 28 -10.75 -2.26 -61.14
C ASN A 28 -9.71 -3.35 -60.85
N TYR A 29 -9.29 -3.50 -59.59
CA TYR A 29 -8.28 -4.47 -59.14
C TYR A 29 -6.90 -4.25 -59.77
N GLY A 30 -6.56 -2.99 -60.10
CA GLY A 30 -5.27 -2.59 -60.65
C GLY A 30 -4.24 -2.15 -59.60
N GLY A 31 -3.01 -1.87 -60.04
CA GLY A 31 -1.96 -1.34 -59.18
C GLY A 31 -1.30 -2.38 -58.25
N ALA A 32 -0.72 -1.91 -57.15
CA ALA A 32 -0.12 -2.77 -56.13
C ALA A 32 -1.21 -3.57 -55.41
N ALA A 33 -0.98 -4.87 -55.21
CA ALA A 33 -1.96 -5.77 -54.60
C ALA A 33 -1.34 -6.54 -53.43
N VAL A 34 -2.02 -6.54 -52.28
CA VAL A 34 -1.59 -7.29 -51.09
C VAL A 34 -2.78 -8.05 -50.52
N SER A 35 -2.55 -9.31 -50.16
CA SER A 35 -3.58 -10.21 -49.63
C SER A 35 -3.40 -10.42 -48.13
N PHE A 36 -4.52 -10.28 -47.41
CA PHE A 36 -4.57 -10.29 -45.96
C PHE A 36 -5.47 -11.44 -45.49
N PRO A 37 -4.96 -12.36 -44.63
CA PRO A 37 -5.80 -13.38 -43.99
C PRO A 37 -6.75 -12.75 -42.96
N VAL A 38 -7.52 -13.58 -42.25
CA VAL A 38 -8.34 -13.12 -41.11
C VAL A 38 -7.44 -12.50 -40.05
N GLY A 39 -7.77 -11.29 -39.62
CA GLY A 39 -6.94 -10.53 -38.70
C GLY A 39 -7.34 -9.06 -38.61
N ASN A 40 -6.71 -8.36 -37.68
CA ASN A 40 -6.87 -6.92 -37.48
C ASN A 40 -5.59 -6.24 -37.96
N TYR A 41 -5.69 -5.35 -38.95
CA TYR A 41 -4.55 -4.74 -39.63
C TYR A 41 -4.54 -3.23 -39.40
N ARG A 42 -3.54 -2.77 -38.65
CA ARG A 42 -3.23 -1.36 -38.44
C ARG A 42 -2.35 -0.82 -39.57
N LEU A 43 -2.12 0.49 -39.58
CA LEU A 43 -1.18 1.13 -40.50
C LEU A 43 0.20 0.47 -40.47
N ALA A 44 0.70 0.12 -39.28
CA ALA A 44 1.97 -0.57 -39.14
C ALA A 44 1.98 -1.96 -39.81
N ASP A 45 0.86 -2.69 -39.74
CA ASP A 45 0.72 -4.01 -40.36
C ASP A 45 0.61 -3.90 -41.89
N MET A 46 -0.07 -2.86 -42.40
CA MET A 46 -0.15 -2.55 -43.83
C MET A 46 1.22 -2.19 -44.40
N ASN A 47 1.94 -1.28 -43.74
CA ASN A 47 3.30 -0.89 -44.12
C ASN A 47 4.27 -2.09 -44.09
N ALA A 48 4.16 -2.95 -43.07
CA ALA A 48 4.97 -4.17 -42.98
C ALA A 48 4.65 -5.17 -44.11
N ALA A 49 3.42 -5.17 -44.61
CA ALA A 49 3.00 -5.96 -45.78
C ALA A 49 3.28 -5.27 -47.13
N GLY A 50 3.88 -4.06 -47.12
CA GLY A 50 4.23 -3.30 -48.32
C GLY A 50 3.04 -2.59 -48.99
N PHE A 51 1.92 -2.39 -48.29
CA PHE A 51 0.77 -1.63 -48.78
C PHE A 51 0.74 -0.24 -48.11
N PRO A 52 0.86 0.88 -48.87
CA PRO A 52 0.93 2.21 -48.28
C PRO A 52 -0.36 2.64 -47.56
N ASP A 53 -0.22 3.60 -46.63
CA ASP A 53 -1.35 4.34 -46.06
C ASP A 53 -2.18 4.98 -47.16
N ASP A 54 -3.50 5.07 -46.94
CA ASP A 54 -4.39 5.80 -47.85
C ASP A 54 -4.24 5.38 -49.32
N ALA A 55 -4.03 4.08 -49.58
CA ALA A 55 -3.84 3.58 -50.94
C ALA A 55 -5.00 2.70 -51.44
N VAL A 56 -6.00 2.38 -50.62
CA VAL A 56 -7.06 1.43 -51.06
C VAL A 56 -8.00 2.10 -52.06
N SER A 57 -8.05 1.59 -53.29
CA SER A 57 -8.98 2.03 -54.34
C SER A 57 -9.96 0.94 -54.80
N SER A 58 -9.60 -0.34 -54.68
CA SER A 58 -10.51 -1.48 -54.92
C SER A 58 -10.11 -2.72 -54.09
N PHE A 59 -11.00 -3.71 -53.97
CA PHE A 59 -10.77 -4.86 -53.09
C PHE A 59 -11.56 -6.12 -53.49
N SER A 60 -10.96 -7.30 -53.30
CA SER A 60 -11.58 -8.60 -53.56
C SER A 60 -11.81 -9.38 -52.26
N ILE A 61 -13.03 -9.86 -52.04
CA ILE A 61 -13.46 -10.57 -50.82
C ILE A 61 -13.97 -11.97 -51.19
N PRO A 62 -13.33 -13.04 -50.68
CA PRO A 62 -13.85 -14.39 -50.83
C PRO A 62 -15.20 -14.58 -50.13
N ALA A 63 -16.02 -15.49 -50.65
CA ALA A 63 -17.30 -15.82 -50.01
C ALA A 63 -17.10 -16.30 -48.56
N GLY A 64 -17.92 -15.80 -47.63
CA GLY A 64 -17.80 -16.11 -46.20
C GLY A 64 -16.83 -15.22 -45.42
N TYR A 65 -16.36 -14.11 -46.01
CA TYR A 65 -15.49 -13.14 -45.36
C TYR A 65 -16.12 -11.74 -45.36
N GLN A 66 -15.72 -10.93 -44.38
CA GLN A 66 -16.06 -9.52 -44.26
C GLN A 66 -14.78 -8.71 -44.07
N ILE A 67 -14.76 -7.52 -44.66
CA ILE A 67 -13.80 -6.47 -44.29
C ILE A 67 -14.53 -5.26 -43.72
N THR A 68 -13.99 -4.71 -42.63
CA THR A 68 -14.39 -3.40 -42.09
C THR A 68 -13.24 -2.44 -42.27
N PHE A 69 -13.46 -1.36 -43.01
CA PHE A 69 -12.48 -0.29 -43.24
C PHE A 69 -12.66 0.84 -42.22
N PHE A 70 -11.55 1.47 -41.84
CA PHE A 70 -11.51 2.59 -40.91
C PHE A 70 -10.66 3.72 -41.49
N ALA A 71 -11.14 4.95 -41.29
CA ALA A 71 -10.48 6.14 -41.81
C ALA A 71 -9.24 6.54 -40.99
N ASP A 72 -9.15 6.11 -39.73
CA ASP A 72 -8.00 6.38 -38.87
C ASP A 72 -7.33 5.06 -38.45
N ASP A 73 -6.06 5.13 -38.01
CA ASP A 73 -5.34 3.97 -37.46
C ASP A 73 -6.00 3.45 -36.17
N ASN A 74 -5.64 2.24 -35.73
CA ASN A 74 -6.18 1.59 -34.54
C ASN A 74 -7.71 1.45 -34.54
N PHE A 75 -8.29 1.27 -35.73
CA PHE A 75 -9.70 0.99 -35.98
C PHE A 75 -10.66 2.10 -35.53
N THR A 76 -10.20 3.36 -35.45
CA THR A 76 -11.01 4.51 -35.04
C THR A 76 -11.53 5.30 -36.24
N GLY A 77 -12.26 6.38 -35.99
CA GLY A 77 -12.79 7.25 -37.04
C GLY A 77 -14.07 6.71 -37.68
N LYS A 78 -14.38 7.22 -38.87
CA LYS A 78 -15.46 6.67 -39.70
C LYS A 78 -15.12 5.21 -40.05
N SER A 79 -16.16 4.40 -40.26
CA SER A 79 -15.98 3.02 -40.71
C SER A 79 -17.17 2.53 -41.53
N PHE A 80 -16.92 1.54 -42.38
CA PHE A 80 -17.97 0.78 -43.06
C PHE A 80 -17.51 -0.66 -43.26
N SER A 81 -18.48 -1.58 -43.35
CA SER A 81 -18.21 -3.01 -43.54
C SER A 81 -18.81 -3.49 -44.85
N VAL A 82 -18.11 -4.40 -45.52
CA VAL A 82 -18.52 -5.00 -46.80
C VAL A 82 -18.18 -6.48 -46.83
N THR A 83 -19.01 -7.24 -47.54
CA THR A 83 -18.94 -8.72 -47.60
C THR A 83 -18.79 -9.24 -49.04
N THR A 84 -18.67 -8.32 -50.01
CA THR A 84 -18.56 -8.62 -51.44
C THR A 84 -17.46 -7.76 -52.06
N SER A 85 -16.72 -8.31 -53.02
CA SER A 85 -15.71 -7.56 -53.78
C SER A 85 -16.28 -6.31 -54.44
N SER A 86 -15.46 -5.27 -54.58
CA SER A 86 -15.80 -4.06 -55.34
C SER A 86 -14.64 -3.63 -56.21
N THR A 87 -14.94 -3.27 -57.47
CA THR A 87 -13.99 -2.66 -58.40
C THR A 87 -13.68 -1.20 -58.05
N TRP A 88 -14.41 -0.59 -57.12
CA TRP A 88 -14.16 0.77 -56.65
C TRP A 88 -14.72 0.95 -55.24
N ILE A 89 -13.90 1.47 -54.33
CA ILE A 89 -14.29 1.67 -52.93
C ILE A 89 -15.24 2.87 -52.72
N GLY A 90 -15.37 3.74 -53.74
CA GLY A 90 -16.24 4.91 -53.73
C GLY A 90 -15.50 6.20 -53.40
N ALA A 91 -16.04 7.34 -53.85
CA ALA A 91 -15.35 8.64 -53.78
C ALA A 91 -15.05 9.14 -52.36
N GLU A 92 -15.81 8.71 -51.34
CA GLU A 92 -15.56 9.08 -49.94
C GLU A 92 -14.36 8.33 -49.34
N TRP A 93 -14.07 7.12 -49.83
CA TRP A 93 -13.13 6.18 -49.21
C TRP A 93 -11.89 5.88 -50.05
N ASN A 94 -11.86 6.34 -51.31
CA ASN A 94 -10.71 6.18 -52.18
C ASN A 94 -9.52 6.89 -51.55
N ASP A 95 -8.46 6.14 -51.29
CA ASP A 95 -7.22 6.67 -50.70
C ASP A 95 -7.45 7.33 -49.32
N GLN A 96 -8.30 6.72 -48.48
CA GLN A 96 -8.66 7.22 -47.14
C GLN A 96 -8.74 6.08 -46.09
N VAL A 97 -8.03 4.97 -46.31
CA VAL A 97 -8.06 3.78 -45.43
C VAL A 97 -6.72 3.63 -44.73
N THR A 98 -6.73 3.82 -43.41
CA THR A 98 -5.54 3.71 -42.56
C THR A 98 -5.51 2.43 -41.71
N SER A 99 -6.67 1.79 -41.47
CA SER A 99 -6.72 0.47 -40.83
C SER A 99 -7.95 -0.34 -41.24
N PHE A 100 -7.90 -1.67 -41.12
CA PHE A 100 -9.04 -2.55 -41.45
C PHE A 100 -9.04 -3.87 -40.68
N ILE A 101 -10.20 -4.51 -40.62
CA ILE A 101 -10.41 -5.81 -39.97
C ILE A 101 -10.92 -6.79 -41.02
N VAL A 102 -10.26 -7.94 -41.16
CA VAL A 102 -10.75 -9.08 -41.95
C VAL A 102 -11.29 -10.13 -41.00
N SER A 103 -12.57 -10.46 -41.14
CA SER A 103 -13.22 -11.48 -40.30
C SER A 103 -13.90 -12.56 -41.16
N ILE A 104 -14.02 -13.76 -40.59
CA ILE A 104 -14.85 -14.82 -41.16
C ILE A 104 -16.29 -14.53 -40.78
N ILE A 105 -17.20 -14.61 -41.74
CA ILE A 105 -18.64 -14.70 -41.51
C ILE A 105 -18.94 -16.19 -41.23
N PRO A 106 -19.16 -16.60 -39.96
CA PRO A 106 -19.39 -18.00 -39.64
C PRO A 106 -20.68 -18.50 -40.32
N PRO A 107 -20.67 -19.70 -40.94
CA PRO A 107 -21.89 -20.28 -41.49
C PRO A 107 -22.89 -20.57 -40.37
N GLY A 108 -24.00 -19.84 -40.35
CA GLY A 108 -25.13 -20.08 -39.44
C GLY A 108 -25.17 -19.27 -38.14
N GLN A 109 -24.68 -18.03 -38.11
CA GLN A 109 -24.91 -17.14 -36.97
C GLN A 109 -26.35 -16.64 -36.87
N GLY A 110 -26.77 -16.35 -35.62
CA GLY A 110 -28.15 -16.10 -35.21
C GLY A 110 -28.90 -15.09 -36.06
N THR A 111 -30.23 -15.19 -36.08
CA THR A 111 -31.11 -14.35 -36.90
C THR A 111 -31.23 -12.91 -36.41
N ALA A 112 -30.65 -12.58 -35.25
CA ALA A 112 -30.70 -11.24 -34.67
C ALA A 112 -29.78 -10.27 -35.40
N ASN A 113 -30.37 -9.17 -35.88
CA ASN A 113 -29.66 -8.06 -36.48
C ASN A 113 -29.43 -6.97 -35.44
N TRP A 114 -28.27 -6.31 -35.51
CA TRP A 114 -28.17 -4.97 -34.96
C TRP A 114 -29.23 -4.10 -35.62
N ILE A 115 -30.00 -3.38 -34.82
CA ILE A 115 -31.05 -2.47 -35.29
C ILE A 115 -30.84 -1.08 -34.70
N TRP A 116 -31.21 -0.07 -35.48
CA TRP A 116 -31.19 1.32 -35.03
C TRP A 116 -32.20 2.18 -35.79
N THR A 117 -32.20 3.48 -35.54
CA THR A 117 -32.82 4.46 -36.45
C THR A 117 -32.06 4.53 -37.79
N PRO A 118 -32.67 5.08 -38.87
CA PRO A 118 -31.98 5.22 -40.15
C PRO A 118 -30.61 5.91 -40.03
N ASN A 119 -30.57 7.03 -39.33
CA ASN A 119 -29.34 7.75 -38.98
C ASN A 119 -28.86 7.34 -37.58
N ALA A 120 -27.55 7.38 -37.33
CA ALA A 120 -26.97 7.12 -36.01
C ALA A 120 -27.48 8.12 -34.93
N GLY A 121 -27.75 9.37 -35.34
CA GLY A 121 -28.04 10.48 -34.42
C GLY A 121 -26.75 11.08 -33.84
N PRO A 122 -26.82 12.30 -33.26
CA PRO A 122 -25.68 12.88 -32.56
C PRO A 122 -25.32 12.09 -31.30
N ALA A 123 -24.16 12.40 -30.70
CA ALA A 123 -23.87 11.98 -29.34
C ALA A 123 -24.99 12.40 -28.36
N ASN A 124 -25.16 11.66 -27.27
CA ASN A 124 -26.20 11.84 -26.27
C ASN A 124 -27.64 11.63 -26.79
N THR A 125 -27.84 10.69 -27.71
CA THR A 125 -29.17 10.37 -28.26
C THR A 125 -29.82 9.24 -27.47
N TRP A 126 -31.11 9.41 -27.15
CA TRP A 126 -31.93 8.40 -26.50
C TRP A 126 -32.97 7.85 -27.48
N VAL A 127 -33.01 6.53 -27.66
CA VAL A 127 -33.91 5.87 -28.62
C VAL A 127 -34.74 4.83 -27.90
N ALA A 128 -36.05 4.88 -28.10
CA ALA A 128 -36.97 3.86 -27.61
C ALA A 128 -37.24 2.84 -28.71
N PHE A 129 -37.14 1.57 -28.36
CA PHE A 129 -37.47 0.41 -29.19
C PHE A 129 -38.65 -0.33 -28.60
N ARG A 130 -39.52 -0.86 -29.46
CA ARG A 130 -40.69 -1.63 -29.08
C ARG A 130 -40.95 -2.80 -30.00
N LYS A 131 -41.40 -3.90 -29.42
CA LYS A 131 -41.82 -5.11 -30.12
C LYS A 131 -42.98 -5.76 -29.40
N LYS A 132 -44.05 -6.03 -30.15
CA LYS A 132 -45.15 -6.90 -29.72
C LYS A 132 -44.89 -8.31 -30.21
N ILE A 133 -45.13 -9.29 -29.34
CA ILE A 133 -45.10 -10.72 -29.67
C ILE A 133 -46.32 -11.40 -29.06
N THR A 134 -46.78 -12.48 -29.68
CA THR A 134 -47.85 -13.33 -29.16
C THR A 134 -47.30 -14.72 -28.94
N LEU A 135 -47.46 -15.25 -27.72
CA LEU A 135 -46.96 -16.57 -27.34
C LEU A 135 -48.13 -17.51 -27.05
N SER A 136 -48.07 -18.75 -27.55
CA SER A 136 -49.06 -19.78 -27.20
C SER A 136 -48.99 -20.15 -25.71
N SER A 137 -47.78 -20.13 -25.15
CA SER A 137 -47.51 -20.36 -23.73
C SER A 137 -46.23 -19.64 -23.33
N ARG A 138 -46.10 -19.30 -22.04
CA ARG A 138 -44.85 -18.79 -21.48
C ARG A 138 -43.74 -19.86 -21.59
N PRO A 139 -42.55 -19.56 -22.15
CA PRO A 139 -41.46 -20.51 -22.22
C PRO A 139 -40.87 -20.77 -20.81
N ALA A 140 -40.27 -21.94 -20.61
CA ALA A 140 -39.59 -22.27 -19.35
C ALA A 140 -38.35 -21.39 -19.12
N THR A 141 -37.61 -21.11 -20.19
CA THR A 141 -36.41 -20.25 -20.21
C THR A 141 -36.39 -19.43 -21.49
N ALA A 142 -35.91 -18.20 -21.40
CA ALA A 142 -35.67 -17.34 -22.55
C ALA A 142 -34.39 -16.53 -22.29
N LEU A 143 -33.26 -17.23 -22.28
CA LEU A 143 -31.95 -16.60 -22.08
C LEU A 143 -31.66 -15.69 -23.28
N THR A 144 -31.61 -14.40 -23.01
CA THR A 144 -31.58 -13.36 -24.04
C THR A 144 -30.24 -12.65 -24.02
N LYS A 145 -29.59 -12.56 -25.18
CA LYS A 145 -28.40 -11.75 -25.39
C LYS A 145 -28.81 -10.35 -25.78
N ILE A 146 -28.36 -9.36 -25.02
CA ILE A 146 -28.69 -7.95 -25.27
C ILE A 146 -27.39 -7.17 -25.36
N ALA A 147 -27.13 -6.56 -26.51
CA ALA A 147 -26.00 -5.64 -26.70
C ALA A 147 -26.55 -4.28 -27.11
N ALA A 148 -25.97 -3.21 -26.57
CA ALA A 148 -26.36 -1.85 -26.91
C ALA A 148 -25.12 -0.95 -26.94
N GLU A 149 -25.14 0.03 -27.82
CA GLU A 149 -24.16 1.11 -27.82
C GLU A 149 -24.86 2.36 -27.23
N ASN A 150 -24.78 2.68 -25.93
CA ASN A 150 -23.88 2.13 -24.89
C ASN A 150 -24.60 1.48 -23.70
N LYS A 151 -25.76 2.01 -23.33
CA LYS A 151 -26.52 1.61 -22.14
C LYS A 151 -27.99 1.41 -22.48
N TYR A 152 -28.69 0.52 -21.77
CA TYR A 152 -30.12 0.29 -22.00
C TYR A 152 -30.93 0.06 -20.72
N TRP A 153 -32.24 0.25 -20.83
CA TRP A 153 -33.24 -0.12 -19.84
C TRP A 153 -34.30 -0.99 -20.49
N LEU A 154 -34.45 -2.22 -20.00
CA LEU A 154 -35.39 -3.21 -20.53
C LEU A 154 -36.67 -3.21 -19.71
N TYR A 155 -37.81 -3.04 -20.39
CA TYR A 155 -39.13 -3.19 -19.83
C TYR A 155 -39.87 -4.34 -20.52
N MET A 156 -40.48 -5.20 -19.72
CA MET A 156 -41.31 -6.32 -20.16
C MET A 156 -42.71 -6.09 -19.62
N ASN A 157 -43.70 -5.91 -20.48
CA ASN A 157 -45.09 -5.67 -20.06
C ASN A 157 -45.23 -4.55 -19.00
N ASN A 158 -44.58 -3.39 -19.24
CA ASN A 158 -44.46 -2.25 -18.30
C ASN A 158 -43.55 -2.46 -17.07
N GLN A 159 -43.09 -3.68 -16.78
CA GLN A 159 -42.17 -3.94 -15.67
C GLN A 159 -40.72 -3.67 -16.09
N LEU A 160 -40.00 -2.83 -15.35
CA LEU A 160 -38.55 -2.64 -15.53
C LEU A 160 -37.81 -3.91 -15.07
N VAL A 161 -37.14 -4.58 -16.01
CA VAL A 161 -36.41 -5.83 -15.79
C VAL A 161 -34.90 -5.58 -15.65
N VAL A 162 -34.35 -4.71 -16.50
CA VAL A 162 -32.94 -4.32 -16.43
C VAL A 162 -32.84 -2.82 -16.28
N LYS A 163 -32.20 -2.37 -15.21
CA LYS A 163 -31.86 -0.96 -14.97
C LYS A 163 -30.38 -0.76 -15.26
N ASP A 164 -30.03 0.11 -16.21
CA ASP A 164 -28.64 0.44 -16.56
C ASP A 164 -27.85 -0.79 -17.07
N GLY A 165 -28.42 -1.49 -18.06
CA GLY A 165 -27.76 -2.59 -18.77
C GLY A 165 -26.72 -2.09 -19.78
N GLY A 166 -25.87 -3.00 -20.25
CA GLY A 166 -24.73 -2.70 -21.11
C GLY A 166 -23.50 -2.23 -20.33
N LEU A 167 -22.34 -2.31 -20.97
CA LEU A 167 -21.08 -1.75 -20.50
C LEU A 167 -20.69 -0.64 -21.48
N SER A 168 -20.30 0.54 -20.99
CA SER A 168 -19.90 1.66 -21.87
C SER A 168 -18.46 1.57 -22.39
N LEU A 169 -17.84 0.41 -22.23
CA LEU A 169 -16.46 0.14 -22.55
C LEU A 169 -16.38 -1.14 -23.39
N ARG A 170 -15.23 -1.41 -23.99
CA ARG A 170 -15.04 -2.55 -24.89
C ARG A 170 -14.11 -3.61 -24.31
N PRO A 171 -14.31 -4.90 -24.64
CA PRO A 171 -13.44 -6.00 -24.22
C PRO A 171 -12.02 -5.91 -24.79
N ASP A 172 -11.90 -5.30 -25.97
CA ASP A 172 -10.67 -5.10 -26.72
C ASP A 172 -10.85 -3.93 -27.71
N LEU A 173 -9.93 -3.78 -28.66
CA LEU A 173 -9.95 -2.69 -29.63
C LEU A 173 -11.15 -2.70 -30.58
N VAL A 174 -11.90 -3.79 -30.74
CA VAL A 174 -12.85 -3.94 -31.85
C VAL A 174 -14.19 -4.54 -31.44
N ASN A 175 -14.22 -5.45 -30.48
CA ASN A 175 -15.41 -6.22 -30.11
C ASN A 175 -16.33 -5.47 -29.14
N THR A 176 -17.54 -6.01 -28.91
CA THR A 176 -18.60 -5.38 -28.11
C THR A 176 -19.09 -6.31 -27.01
N TYR A 177 -19.35 -5.78 -25.82
CA TYR A 177 -19.98 -6.56 -24.75
C TYR A 177 -21.47 -6.79 -25.00
N TYR A 178 -21.97 -7.96 -24.57
CA TYR A 178 -23.40 -8.22 -24.43
C TYR A 178 -23.72 -8.74 -23.02
N ASP A 179 -24.92 -8.41 -22.57
CA ASP A 179 -25.52 -8.95 -21.35
C ASP A 179 -26.33 -10.21 -21.65
N GLU A 180 -26.43 -11.12 -20.67
CA GLU A 180 -27.34 -12.26 -20.72
C GLU A 180 -28.40 -12.13 -19.62
N VAL A 181 -29.67 -12.17 -20.01
CA VAL A 181 -30.82 -12.01 -19.10
C VAL A 181 -31.88 -13.07 -19.44
N ASP A 182 -32.31 -13.85 -18.46
CA ASP A 182 -33.48 -14.72 -18.66
C ASP A 182 -34.76 -13.90 -18.56
N ILE A 183 -35.44 -13.71 -19.70
CA ILE A 183 -36.68 -12.91 -19.77
C ILE A 183 -37.94 -13.74 -19.56
N ALA A 184 -37.85 -15.08 -19.51
CA ALA A 184 -39.01 -15.96 -19.37
C ALA A 184 -39.89 -15.64 -18.15
N PRO A 185 -39.34 -15.24 -16.98
CA PRO A 185 -40.14 -14.82 -15.82
C PRO A 185 -41.13 -13.68 -16.08
N TYR A 186 -40.87 -12.85 -17.08
CA TYR A 186 -41.63 -11.64 -17.37
C TYR A 186 -42.54 -11.78 -18.59
N LEU A 187 -42.58 -12.97 -19.19
CA LEU A 187 -43.45 -13.32 -20.31
C LEU A 187 -44.74 -14.00 -19.83
N GLN A 188 -45.79 -13.91 -20.63
CA GLN A 188 -47.08 -14.56 -20.42
C GLN A 188 -47.60 -15.24 -21.69
N ALA A 189 -48.60 -16.11 -21.57
CA ALA A 189 -49.36 -16.57 -22.73
C ALA A 189 -50.17 -15.40 -23.32
N GLY A 190 -50.34 -15.38 -24.63
CA GLY A 190 -50.97 -14.25 -25.34
C GLY A 190 -49.98 -13.14 -25.66
N GLU A 191 -50.49 -11.90 -25.68
CA GLU A 191 -49.71 -10.72 -26.06
C GLU A 191 -48.69 -10.34 -24.98
N ASN A 192 -47.47 -10.03 -25.43
CA ASN A 192 -46.39 -9.47 -24.65
C ASN A 192 -45.80 -8.26 -25.37
N THR A 193 -45.35 -7.29 -24.59
CA THR A 193 -44.62 -6.12 -25.07
C THR A 193 -43.22 -6.13 -24.50
N ILE A 194 -42.25 -5.97 -25.40
CA ILE A 194 -40.84 -5.73 -25.09
C ILE A 194 -40.55 -4.28 -25.45
N ALA A 195 -40.04 -3.51 -24.50
CA ALA A 195 -39.72 -2.11 -24.68
C ALA A 195 -38.31 -1.84 -24.14
N ILE A 196 -37.47 -1.16 -24.93
CA ILE A 196 -36.07 -0.94 -24.59
C ILE A 196 -35.74 0.53 -24.83
N LEU A 197 -35.28 1.22 -23.79
CA LEU A 197 -34.71 2.56 -23.93
C LEU A 197 -33.20 2.41 -24.06
N VAL A 198 -32.61 2.90 -25.14
CA VAL A 198 -31.16 2.87 -25.38
C VAL A 198 -30.60 4.28 -25.31
N TRP A 199 -29.54 4.47 -24.53
CA TRP A 199 -28.75 5.69 -24.51
C TRP A 199 -27.48 5.49 -25.34
N TYR A 200 -27.47 6.10 -26.52
CA TYR A 200 -26.28 6.25 -27.33
C TYR A 200 -25.50 7.48 -26.84
N LYS A 201 -24.46 7.23 -26.03
CA LYS A 201 -23.55 8.27 -25.56
C LYS A 201 -22.81 8.94 -26.71
N GLY A 202 -22.20 8.16 -27.63
CA GLY A 202 -21.40 8.70 -28.73
C GLY A 202 -20.26 9.62 -28.26
N GLY A 203 -19.71 10.42 -29.17
CA GLY A 203 -18.67 11.43 -28.84
C GLY A 203 -17.26 11.04 -29.29
N GLN A 204 -16.25 11.53 -28.58
CA GLN A 204 -14.82 11.23 -28.80
C GLN A 204 -14.33 10.20 -27.78
N ASN A 205 -13.20 9.55 -28.07
CA ASN A 205 -12.54 8.64 -27.12
C ASN A 205 -12.17 9.37 -25.83
N GLY A 206 -12.54 8.78 -24.69
CA GLY A 206 -12.11 9.22 -23.35
C GLY A 206 -11.09 8.26 -22.74
N TYR A 207 -10.74 8.46 -21.46
CA TYR A 207 -9.88 7.52 -20.72
C TYR A 207 -10.58 6.19 -20.41
N SER A 208 -11.90 6.18 -20.47
CA SER A 208 -12.76 5.10 -19.94
C SER A 208 -13.56 4.39 -21.03
N GLU A 209 -13.79 5.06 -22.16
CA GLU A 209 -14.73 4.65 -23.21
C GLU A 209 -14.15 4.96 -24.61
N ARG A 210 -14.45 4.10 -25.58
CA ARG A 210 -14.04 4.24 -26.98
C ARG A 210 -15.27 4.44 -27.86
N ALA A 211 -15.32 5.55 -28.57
CA ALA A 211 -16.43 5.90 -29.43
C ALA A 211 -16.33 5.19 -30.79
N VAL A 212 -17.45 4.62 -31.26
CA VAL A 212 -17.55 3.94 -32.57
C VAL A 212 -18.43 4.68 -33.59
N GLY A 213 -18.99 5.81 -33.20
CA GLY A 213 -19.76 6.68 -34.10
C GLY A 213 -21.13 6.14 -34.56
N ASN A 214 -21.59 5.00 -34.06
CA ASN A 214 -22.86 4.37 -34.48
C ASN A 214 -23.66 3.86 -33.28
N GLY A 215 -24.91 4.32 -33.12
CA GLY A 215 -25.84 3.73 -32.17
C GLY A 215 -26.38 2.39 -32.66
N GLY A 216 -26.70 1.48 -31.73
CA GLY A 216 -27.19 0.15 -32.07
C GLY A 216 -27.81 -0.58 -30.89
N LEU A 217 -28.76 -1.47 -31.19
CA LEU A 217 -29.35 -2.45 -30.29
C LEU A 217 -29.32 -3.83 -30.96
N LEU A 218 -28.92 -4.85 -30.20
CA LEU A 218 -29.09 -6.25 -30.55
C LEU A 218 -29.88 -6.94 -29.43
N PHE A 219 -30.88 -7.72 -29.81
CA PHE A 219 -31.72 -8.49 -28.90
C PHE A 219 -31.92 -9.90 -29.48
N ASP A 220 -31.37 -10.93 -28.84
CA ASP A 220 -31.45 -12.30 -29.31
C ASP A 220 -31.97 -13.21 -28.19
N ALA A 221 -33.27 -13.52 -28.22
CA ALA A 221 -33.92 -14.49 -27.33
C ALA A 221 -34.17 -15.83 -28.06
N GLY A 222 -33.36 -16.16 -29.06
CA GLY A 222 -33.49 -17.36 -29.88
C GLY A 222 -34.83 -17.41 -30.61
N SER A 223 -35.58 -18.51 -30.46
CA SER A 223 -36.86 -18.71 -31.14
C SER A 223 -38.00 -17.86 -30.61
N VAL A 224 -37.84 -17.17 -29.47
CA VAL A 224 -38.89 -16.32 -28.90
C VAL A 224 -39.04 -15.04 -29.71
N VAL A 225 -37.93 -14.33 -29.88
CA VAL A 225 -37.87 -13.06 -30.62
C VAL A 225 -36.41 -12.70 -30.88
N VAL A 226 -36.17 -12.09 -32.03
CA VAL A 226 -34.88 -11.49 -32.38
C VAL A 226 -35.09 -10.05 -32.84
N SER A 227 -34.05 -9.22 -32.73
CA SER A 227 -34.02 -7.87 -33.28
C SER A 227 -33.93 -7.92 -34.82
N ASP A 228 -34.86 -7.24 -35.48
CA ASP A 228 -34.97 -7.14 -36.93
C ASP A 228 -35.73 -5.86 -37.34
N ASP A 229 -36.04 -5.70 -38.62
CA ASP A 229 -36.77 -4.54 -39.18
C ASP A 229 -38.27 -4.52 -38.84
N THR A 230 -38.78 -5.50 -38.10
CA THR A 230 -40.16 -5.49 -37.61
C THR A 230 -40.32 -4.82 -36.24
N TRP A 231 -39.19 -4.49 -35.58
CA TRP A 231 -39.20 -3.66 -34.39
C TRP A 231 -39.58 -2.22 -34.73
N LYS A 232 -40.25 -1.56 -33.80
CA LYS A 232 -40.56 -0.13 -33.89
C LYS A 232 -39.52 0.67 -33.11
N CYS A 233 -39.12 1.83 -33.62
CA CYS A 233 -38.21 2.72 -32.91
C CYS A 233 -38.54 4.20 -33.12
N THR A 234 -38.18 5.02 -32.13
CA THR A 234 -38.21 6.49 -32.24
C THR A 234 -37.13 7.12 -31.36
N VAL A 235 -36.59 8.27 -31.77
CA VAL A 235 -35.80 9.12 -30.86
C VAL A 235 -36.75 9.59 -29.76
N HIS A 236 -36.42 9.32 -28.51
CA HIS A 236 -37.35 9.53 -27.40
C HIS A 236 -37.52 11.03 -27.14
N PRO A 237 -38.73 11.59 -27.33
CA PRO A 237 -38.96 13.04 -27.40
C PRO A 237 -38.78 13.79 -26.07
N SER A 238 -38.73 13.07 -24.94
CA SER A 238 -38.43 13.68 -23.64
C SER A 238 -36.98 14.03 -23.43
N PHE A 239 -36.03 13.41 -24.15
CA PHE A 239 -34.61 13.66 -23.91
C PHE A 239 -34.07 14.68 -24.92
N ALA A 240 -33.58 15.81 -24.42
CA ALA A 240 -32.92 16.79 -25.25
C ALA A 240 -31.42 16.45 -25.39
N ALA A 241 -30.87 16.64 -26.60
CA ALA A 241 -29.43 16.60 -26.80
C ALA A 241 -28.81 17.84 -26.14
N THR A 242 -28.15 17.65 -25.00
CA THR A 242 -27.37 18.72 -24.34
C THR A 242 -25.93 18.68 -24.82
N THR A 243 -25.25 19.84 -24.80
CA THR A 243 -23.81 19.91 -25.06
C THR A 243 -23.02 19.17 -23.99
N GLN A 244 -21.80 18.77 -24.34
CA GLN A 244 -20.83 18.25 -23.38
C GLN A 244 -20.52 19.30 -22.31
N LEU A 245 -20.13 18.86 -21.12
CA LEU A 245 -19.75 19.75 -20.03
C LEU A 245 -18.49 20.54 -20.42
N ILE A 246 -18.41 21.81 -20.00
CA ILE A 246 -17.23 22.66 -20.19
C ILE A 246 -16.59 22.91 -18.83
N LEU A 247 -15.31 22.57 -18.68
CA LEU A 247 -14.49 22.90 -17.50
C LEU A 247 -13.36 23.84 -17.94
N ASN A 248 -13.23 25.01 -17.31
CA ASN A 248 -12.18 26.01 -17.60
C ASN A 248 -12.04 26.38 -19.10
N GLY A 249 -13.17 26.46 -19.82
CA GLY A 249 -13.18 26.80 -21.24
C GLY A 249 -12.76 25.66 -22.18
N GLN A 250 -12.63 24.44 -21.69
CA GLN A 250 -12.36 23.23 -22.48
C GLN A 250 -13.53 22.24 -22.34
N ASP A 251 -13.91 21.60 -23.45
CA ASP A 251 -14.86 20.49 -23.41
C ASP A 251 -14.32 19.38 -22.52
N TYR A 252 -15.05 19.07 -21.46
CA TYR A 252 -14.69 18.08 -20.46
C TYR A 252 -15.20 16.71 -20.90
N LYS A 253 -14.31 15.98 -21.58
CA LYS A 253 -14.69 14.84 -22.43
C LYS A 253 -14.90 13.50 -21.70
N TRP A 254 -14.73 13.45 -20.39
CA TRP A 254 -14.25 12.23 -19.72
C TRP A 254 -15.32 11.30 -19.13
N ILE A 255 -16.54 11.76 -18.83
CA ILE A 255 -17.40 11.05 -17.86
C ILE A 255 -18.78 10.67 -18.38
N ALA A 256 -19.56 11.66 -18.83
CA ALA A 256 -20.93 11.50 -19.32
C ALA A 256 -21.48 12.86 -19.79
N PHE A 257 -22.51 12.83 -20.63
CA PHE A 257 -23.28 14.02 -20.97
C PHE A 257 -24.31 14.34 -19.88
N PRO A 258 -24.56 15.63 -19.58
CA PRO A 258 -25.78 16.02 -18.89
C PRO A 258 -27.00 15.42 -19.59
N VAL A 259 -28.04 15.14 -18.83
CA VAL A 259 -29.30 14.62 -19.38
C VAL A 259 -30.38 15.61 -19.01
N SER A 260 -31.05 16.20 -20.00
CA SER A 260 -32.24 17.03 -19.80
C SER A 260 -33.47 16.24 -20.24
N TYR A 261 -34.40 16.02 -19.31
CA TYR A 261 -35.63 15.28 -19.51
C TYR A 261 -36.85 16.19 -19.36
N ASN A 262 -37.68 16.28 -20.40
CA ASN A 262 -38.95 16.99 -20.37
C ASN A 262 -40.13 16.02 -20.25
N ALA A 263 -40.77 16.02 -19.09
CA ALA A 263 -41.86 15.11 -18.77
C ALA A 263 -43.14 15.39 -19.56
N ALA A 264 -43.35 16.61 -20.06
CA ALA A 264 -44.50 16.93 -20.91
C ALA A 264 -44.42 16.24 -22.28
N ASN A 265 -43.21 15.88 -22.73
CA ASN A 265 -42.99 15.22 -24.02
C ASN A 265 -43.02 13.69 -23.91
N GLU A 266 -43.15 13.12 -22.71
CA GLU A 266 -43.15 11.67 -22.53
C GLU A 266 -44.34 11.02 -23.23
N PRO A 267 -44.13 10.05 -24.13
CA PRO A 267 -45.24 9.29 -24.68
C PRO A 267 -45.81 8.39 -23.58
N ALA A 268 -46.94 8.79 -23.02
CA ALA A 268 -47.51 8.17 -21.83
C ALA A 268 -47.75 6.66 -22.02
N GLY A 269 -47.21 5.86 -21.10
CA GLY A 269 -47.35 4.40 -21.12
C GLY A 269 -46.67 3.75 -22.32
N TRP A 270 -45.69 4.40 -22.97
CA TRP A 270 -45.05 3.88 -24.17
C TRP A 270 -44.48 2.49 -23.99
N ASN A 271 -44.11 2.05 -22.79
CA ASN A 271 -43.58 0.74 -22.43
C ASN A 271 -44.65 -0.33 -22.10
N SER A 272 -45.95 0.02 -22.11
CA SER A 272 -47.07 -0.87 -21.75
C SER A 272 -47.68 -1.63 -22.95
N VAL A 273 -48.49 -2.66 -22.69
CA VAL A 273 -49.11 -3.50 -23.74
C VAL A 273 -50.06 -2.71 -24.66
N GLY A 274 -50.88 -1.83 -24.06
CA GLY A 274 -51.93 -1.09 -24.77
C GLY A 274 -51.46 0.12 -25.59
N PHE A 275 -50.16 0.43 -25.60
CA PHE A 275 -49.66 1.58 -26.35
C PHE A 275 -49.79 1.38 -27.87
N ASN A 276 -50.17 2.46 -28.56
CA ASN A 276 -50.25 2.51 -30.02
C ASN A 276 -48.96 3.12 -30.60
N ASP A 277 -48.10 2.27 -31.16
CA ASP A 277 -46.83 2.63 -31.80
C ASP A 277 -46.92 2.72 -33.33
N ALA A 278 -48.14 2.85 -33.90
CA ALA A 278 -48.32 2.93 -35.35
C ALA A 278 -47.58 4.12 -35.99
N SER A 279 -47.41 5.23 -35.25
CA SER A 279 -46.66 6.41 -35.70
C SER A 279 -45.14 6.24 -35.61
N TRP A 280 -44.64 5.16 -35.01
CA TRP A 280 -43.21 4.91 -34.89
C TRP A 280 -42.67 4.26 -36.16
N SER A 281 -41.48 4.69 -36.55
CA SER A 281 -40.76 4.12 -37.69
C SER A 281 -40.36 2.67 -37.40
N ALA A 282 -40.29 1.86 -38.45
CA ALA A 282 -39.61 0.58 -38.37
C ALA A 282 -38.11 0.80 -38.08
N ALA A 283 -37.51 -0.10 -37.31
CA ALA A 283 -36.08 -0.10 -37.08
C ALA A 283 -35.33 -0.54 -38.35
N VAL A 284 -34.12 -0.02 -38.55
CA VAL A 284 -33.27 -0.35 -39.70
C VAL A 284 -32.26 -1.41 -39.28
N LYS A 285 -32.21 -2.53 -40.00
CA LYS A 285 -31.16 -3.54 -39.84
C LYS A 285 -29.80 -2.95 -40.23
N LYS A 286 -28.82 -3.10 -39.34
CA LYS A 286 -27.42 -2.71 -39.53
C LYS A 286 -26.52 -3.92 -39.82
N GLY A 287 -27.00 -5.14 -39.56
CA GLY A 287 -26.36 -6.40 -39.92
C GLY A 287 -26.33 -7.40 -38.76
N VAL A 288 -25.97 -8.65 -39.07
CA VAL A 288 -25.84 -9.73 -38.10
C VAL A 288 -24.39 -9.78 -37.58
N PRO A 289 -24.14 -9.88 -36.25
CA PRO A 289 -22.78 -10.06 -35.71
C PRO A 289 -22.08 -11.30 -36.29
N PRO A 290 -20.75 -11.26 -36.56
CA PRO A 290 -19.89 -10.09 -36.44
C PRO A 290 -20.15 -9.10 -37.57
N ILE A 291 -20.36 -7.84 -37.19
CA ILE A 291 -20.54 -6.75 -38.14
C ILE A 291 -19.96 -5.48 -37.55
N GLY A 292 -19.04 -4.84 -38.27
CA GLY A 292 -18.47 -3.57 -37.84
C GLY A 292 -19.54 -2.47 -37.75
N PRO A 293 -19.42 -1.53 -36.79
CA PRO A 293 -18.30 -1.36 -35.86
C PRO A 293 -18.43 -2.13 -34.53
N TRP A 294 -19.48 -2.95 -34.36
CA TRP A 294 -19.68 -3.73 -33.13
C TRP A 294 -18.91 -5.06 -33.12
N ASN A 295 -18.58 -5.58 -34.31
CA ASN A 295 -17.79 -6.79 -34.52
C ASN A 295 -18.34 -7.99 -33.72
N SER A 296 -17.47 -8.81 -33.14
CA SER A 296 -17.90 -9.98 -32.37
C SER A 296 -18.43 -9.57 -31.00
N LEU A 297 -19.33 -10.39 -30.48
CA LEU A 297 -19.94 -10.19 -29.17
C LEU A 297 -19.19 -10.96 -28.09
N VAL A 298 -18.83 -10.29 -27.01
CA VAL A 298 -18.16 -10.84 -25.83
C VAL A 298 -19.10 -10.75 -24.63
N PRO A 299 -19.29 -11.81 -23.82
CA PRO A 299 -20.17 -11.72 -22.66
C PRO A 299 -19.61 -10.74 -21.62
N ARG A 300 -20.49 -9.97 -20.96
CA ARG A 300 -20.19 -8.94 -19.94
C ARG A 300 -19.10 -9.30 -18.92
N GLY A 301 -18.98 -10.57 -18.53
CA GLY A 301 -17.94 -11.07 -17.63
C GLY A 301 -18.07 -10.68 -16.15
N ILE A 302 -18.84 -9.63 -15.81
CA ILE A 302 -19.10 -9.12 -14.46
C ILE A 302 -20.61 -9.13 -14.12
N PRO A 303 -21.02 -9.11 -12.84
CA PRO A 303 -22.44 -9.05 -12.48
C PRO A 303 -23.13 -7.74 -12.90
N PHE A 304 -24.46 -7.76 -12.89
CA PHE A 304 -25.26 -6.54 -12.88
C PHE A 304 -25.09 -5.77 -11.56
N TRP A 305 -25.52 -4.51 -11.54
CA TRP A 305 -25.33 -3.61 -10.41
C TRP A 305 -26.10 -4.04 -9.15
N LYS A 306 -25.53 -3.73 -7.99
CA LYS A 306 -26.21 -3.83 -6.71
C LYS A 306 -27.00 -2.54 -6.50
N GLU A 307 -28.32 -2.66 -6.43
CA GLU A 307 -29.26 -1.54 -6.28
C GLU A 307 -29.93 -1.59 -4.91
N ALA A 308 -29.89 -0.49 -4.17
CA ALA A 308 -30.60 -0.36 -2.90
C ALA A 308 -32.07 0.04 -3.10
N GLY A 309 -32.84 0.08 -2.00
CA GLY A 309 -34.13 0.77 -1.95
C GLY A 309 -33.98 2.30 -2.06
N LEU A 310 -35.10 3.02 -2.10
CA LEU A 310 -35.07 4.48 -1.97
C LEU A 310 -34.78 4.85 -0.51
N SER A 311 -33.80 5.75 -0.32
CA SER A 311 -33.37 6.26 0.98
C SER A 311 -33.72 7.73 1.13
N ASN A 312 -34.09 8.12 2.36
CA ASN A 312 -34.28 9.51 2.74
C ASN A 312 -32.93 10.23 2.90
N TYR A 313 -32.92 11.54 2.68
CA TYR A 313 -31.80 12.39 3.11
C TYR A 313 -31.76 12.50 4.64
N GLN A 314 -30.56 12.72 5.19
CA GLN A 314 -30.33 12.81 6.64
C GLN A 314 -30.89 14.10 7.25
N ASN A 315 -31.00 15.16 6.45
CA ASN A 315 -31.57 16.45 6.85
C ASN A 315 -33.03 16.57 6.43
N THR A 316 -33.76 17.48 7.09
CA THR A 316 -35.13 17.81 6.75
C THR A 316 -35.22 18.52 5.40
N ILE A 317 -36.12 18.04 4.54
CA ILE A 317 -36.45 18.61 3.24
C ILE A 317 -37.76 19.39 3.36
N PRO A 318 -37.89 20.60 2.75
CA PRO A 318 -39.15 21.34 2.78
C PRO A 318 -40.26 20.61 2.02
N THR A 319 -41.49 20.72 2.49
CA THR A 319 -42.68 20.07 1.90
C THR A 319 -43.30 20.85 0.74
N SER A 320 -42.93 22.13 0.56
CA SER A 320 -43.38 22.95 -0.56
C SER A 320 -42.43 24.11 -0.85
N ILE A 321 -42.42 24.56 -2.09
CA ILE A 321 -41.72 25.78 -2.54
C ILE A 321 -42.64 26.64 -3.41
N THR A 322 -42.45 27.96 -3.38
CA THR A 322 -43.30 28.94 -4.09
C THR A 322 -42.52 29.92 -4.97
N ALA A 323 -41.19 29.85 -4.96
CA ALA A 323 -40.30 30.68 -5.76
C ALA A 323 -39.06 29.86 -6.18
N ASN A 324 -38.28 30.39 -7.12
CA ASN A 324 -36.99 29.80 -7.48
C ASN A 324 -36.13 29.64 -6.23
N THR A 325 -35.58 28.45 -6.02
CA THR A 325 -34.85 28.11 -4.80
C THR A 325 -33.96 26.90 -5.01
N THR A 326 -33.06 26.67 -4.06
CA THR A 326 -32.16 25.53 -4.05
C THR A 326 -32.39 24.72 -2.78
N ILE A 327 -32.60 23.42 -2.95
CA ILE A 327 -32.74 22.45 -1.85
C ILE A 327 -31.55 21.51 -1.88
N THR A 328 -30.91 21.28 -0.73
CA THR A 328 -29.80 20.34 -0.61
C THR A 328 -30.16 19.20 0.33
N GLY A 329 -30.08 17.97 -0.16
CA GLY A 329 -30.19 16.76 0.63
C GLY A 329 -28.81 16.23 1.03
N THR A 330 -28.63 15.90 2.30
CA THR A 330 -27.41 15.33 2.87
C THR A 330 -27.48 13.80 2.84
N VAL A 331 -26.53 13.19 2.14
CA VAL A 331 -26.32 11.74 2.08
C VAL A 331 -25.46 11.27 3.26
N GLY A 332 -24.49 12.11 3.66
CA GLY A 332 -23.61 11.89 4.81
C GLY A 332 -22.34 11.07 4.51
N THR A 333 -22.25 10.47 3.32
CA THR A 333 -21.04 9.77 2.86
C THR A 333 -20.95 9.78 1.33
N ASN A 334 -19.77 9.46 0.82
CA ASN A 334 -19.47 9.39 -0.59
C ASN A 334 -19.91 8.01 -1.12
N ILE A 335 -20.93 8.01 -1.98
CA ILE A 335 -21.51 6.80 -2.59
C ILE A 335 -21.81 7.05 -4.07
N GLN A 336 -22.01 5.97 -4.82
CA GLN A 336 -22.61 6.03 -6.14
C GLN A 336 -24.15 5.95 -5.97
N LEU A 337 -24.90 6.88 -6.57
CA LEU A 337 -26.35 6.99 -6.38
C LEU A 337 -27.09 7.48 -7.63
N ARG A 338 -28.41 7.32 -7.61
CA ARG A 338 -29.37 7.96 -8.52
C ARG A 338 -30.33 8.82 -7.71
N PRO A 339 -30.40 10.14 -7.94
CA PRO A 339 -31.42 10.98 -7.33
C PRO A 339 -32.83 10.60 -7.77
N TYR A 340 -33.78 10.73 -6.86
CA TYR A 340 -35.22 10.53 -7.08
C TYR A 340 -35.98 11.77 -6.61
N LEU A 341 -37.02 12.14 -7.36
CA LEU A 341 -37.98 13.17 -6.97
C LEU A 341 -39.41 12.74 -7.28
N ARG A 342 -40.33 13.09 -6.37
CA ARG A 342 -41.78 13.03 -6.57
C ARG A 342 -42.36 14.36 -6.12
N VAL A 343 -43.05 15.03 -7.04
CA VAL A 343 -43.56 16.39 -6.84
C VAL A 343 -44.94 16.55 -7.44
N ASN A 344 -45.74 17.45 -6.87
CA ASN A 344 -46.91 18.02 -7.54
C ASN A 344 -46.57 19.45 -7.94
N ALA A 345 -46.46 19.72 -9.23
CA ALA A 345 -45.89 20.96 -9.76
C ALA A 345 -46.70 21.53 -10.94
N PRO A 346 -46.65 22.85 -11.18
CA PRO A 346 -47.01 23.42 -12.47
C PRO A 346 -46.11 22.87 -13.58
N ALA A 347 -46.58 22.85 -14.82
CA ALA A 347 -45.74 22.47 -15.97
C ALA A 347 -44.63 23.52 -16.22
N GLY A 348 -43.46 23.06 -16.69
CA GLY A 348 -42.37 23.92 -17.16
C GLY A 348 -41.38 24.37 -16.08
N VAL A 349 -41.59 23.98 -14.81
CA VAL A 349 -40.57 24.15 -13.75
C VAL A 349 -39.37 23.29 -14.10
N LYS A 350 -38.18 23.89 -14.09
CA LYS A 350 -36.92 23.22 -14.32
C LYS A 350 -36.25 22.89 -12.99
N VAL A 351 -35.81 21.65 -12.85
CA VAL A 351 -35.10 21.14 -11.68
C VAL A 351 -33.73 20.66 -12.12
N LYS A 352 -32.68 21.43 -11.82
CA LYS A 352 -31.30 21.01 -12.05
C LYS A 352 -30.79 20.25 -10.83
N ILE A 353 -30.44 18.99 -11.05
CA ILE A 353 -30.03 18.02 -10.02
C ILE A 353 -28.51 17.85 -10.11
N ILE A 354 -27.80 18.28 -9.08
CA ILE A 354 -26.34 18.34 -9.01
C ILE A 354 -25.88 17.43 -7.86
N VAL A 355 -25.10 16.39 -8.15
CA VAL A 355 -24.57 15.48 -7.12
C VAL A 355 -23.09 15.74 -6.85
N ASN A 356 -22.34 16.19 -7.85
CA ASN A 356 -20.96 16.61 -7.71
C ASN A 356 -20.63 17.80 -8.61
N ARG A 357 -19.40 18.28 -8.51
CA ARG A 357 -18.89 19.46 -9.24
C ARG A 357 -18.84 19.29 -10.76
N HIS A 358 -18.83 18.05 -11.26
CA HIS A 358 -18.56 17.75 -12.67
C HIS A 358 -19.80 17.34 -13.45
N TYR A 359 -20.88 16.92 -12.79
CA TYR A 359 -22.02 16.32 -13.48
C TYR A 359 -23.37 16.75 -12.88
N TRP A 360 -24.35 16.99 -13.76
CA TRP A 360 -25.73 17.36 -13.41
C TRP A 360 -26.74 16.77 -14.40
N GLN A 361 -27.99 16.66 -13.97
CA GLN A 361 -29.15 16.34 -14.82
C GLN A 361 -30.24 17.40 -14.65
N GLU A 362 -31.07 17.61 -15.67
CA GLU A 362 -32.21 18.51 -15.62
C GLU A 362 -33.50 17.73 -15.82
N TYR A 363 -34.49 18.05 -15.02
CA TYR A 363 -35.85 17.55 -15.15
C TYR A 363 -36.81 18.73 -15.33
N ILE A 364 -37.66 18.67 -16.37
CA ILE A 364 -38.69 19.67 -16.64
C ILE A 364 -40.05 19.03 -16.38
N THR A 365 -40.79 19.62 -15.45
CA THR A 365 -42.08 19.12 -14.95
C THR A 365 -43.20 19.22 -15.99
N LYS A 366 -44.12 18.25 -15.95
CA LYS A 366 -45.51 18.37 -16.45
C LYS A 366 -46.43 18.84 -15.33
N ALA A 367 -47.66 19.23 -15.66
CA ALA A 367 -48.62 19.66 -14.65
C ALA A 367 -49.10 18.48 -13.79
N GLY A 368 -49.25 18.70 -12.48
CA GLY A 368 -49.78 17.73 -11.53
C GLY A 368 -48.71 16.88 -10.85
N GLU A 369 -49.15 15.77 -10.26
CA GLU A 369 -48.27 14.82 -9.58
C GLU A 369 -47.46 13.98 -10.58
N GLN A 370 -46.17 13.83 -10.29
CA GLN A 370 -45.23 13.09 -11.12
C GLN A 370 -44.02 12.61 -10.31
N GLU A 371 -43.32 11.61 -10.84
CA GLU A 371 -42.07 11.10 -10.28
C GLU A 371 -41.00 10.94 -11.36
N PHE A 372 -39.74 11.02 -10.95
CA PHE A 372 -38.58 10.84 -11.80
C PHE A 372 -37.39 10.29 -10.99
N GLU A 373 -36.75 9.25 -11.50
CA GLU A 373 -35.45 8.76 -11.03
C GLU A 373 -34.42 9.03 -12.13
N CYS A 374 -33.33 9.71 -11.80
CA CYS A 374 -32.22 9.93 -12.72
C CYS A 374 -31.72 8.58 -13.25
N LEU A 375 -31.70 8.39 -14.58
CA LEU A 375 -31.29 7.11 -15.16
C LEU A 375 -29.77 6.88 -15.05
N ALA A 376 -28.98 7.91 -15.33
CA ALA A 376 -27.53 7.87 -15.16
C ALA A 376 -27.15 8.02 -13.68
N TRP A 377 -26.25 7.16 -13.21
CA TRP A 377 -25.71 7.21 -11.85
C TRP A 377 -24.69 8.34 -11.69
N GLN A 378 -24.55 8.83 -10.46
CA GLN A 378 -23.63 9.91 -10.07
C GLN A 378 -22.91 9.57 -8.77
N ASN A 379 -21.79 10.24 -8.47
CA ASN A 379 -21.03 10.04 -7.23
C ASN A 379 -21.16 11.25 -6.30
N SER A 380 -21.54 11.04 -5.03
CA SER A 380 -21.76 12.10 -4.03
C SER A 380 -20.48 12.54 -3.32
N SER A 381 -19.49 13.02 -4.08
CA SER A 381 -18.18 13.43 -3.54
C SER A 381 -18.24 14.55 -2.47
N ASN A 382 -19.30 15.35 -2.47
CA ASN A 382 -19.58 16.36 -1.45
C ASN A 382 -20.59 15.90 -0.39
N HIS A 383 -20.94 14.61 -0.37
CA HIS A 383 -21.93 13.99 0.51
C HIS A 383 -23.35 14.57 0.40
N THR A 384 -23.67 15.22 -0.71
CA THR A 384 -24.95 15.91 -0.92
C THR A 384 -25.54 15.67 -2.31
N VAL A 385 -26.83 15.93 -2.44
CA VAL A 385 -27.53 16.11 -3.71
C VAL A 385 -28.27 17.45 -3.67
N THR A 386 -28.00 18.32 -4.63
CA THR A 386 -28.57 19.67 -4.72
C THR A 386 -29.60 19.71 -5.84
N TYR A 387 -30.76 20.30 -5.57
CA TYR A 387 -31.87 20.50 -6.50
C TYR A 387 -32.13 21.99 -6.66
N GLU A 388 -31.78 22.57 -7.81
CA GLU A 388 -32.03 23.97 -8.15
C GLU A 388 -33.34 24.07 -8.94
N PHE A 389 -34.37 24.64 -8.32
CA PHE A 389 -35.68 24.87 -8.92
C PHE A 389 -35.71 26.25 -9.56
N THR A 390 -36.00 26.30 -10.86
CA THR A 390 -36.14 27.53 -11.64
C THR A 390 -37.43 27.48 -12.47
N ASN A 391 -37.87 28.65 -12.96
CA ASN A 391 -39.18 28.84 -13.61
C ASN A 391 -40.38 28.45 -12.70
N VAL A 392 -40.27 28.71 -11.40
CA VAL A 392 -41.35 28.44 -10.45
C VAL A 392 -42.46 29.48 -10.60
N THR A 393 -43.60 29.08 -11.16
CA THR A 393 -44.76 29.95 -11.47
C THR A 393 -45.96 29.73 -10.54
N GLY A 394 -45.84 28.79 -9.58
CA GLY A 394 -46.88 28.45 -8.62
C GLY A 394 -46.32 27.59 -7.48
N THR A 395 -47.20 27.07 -6.62
CA THR A 395 -46.77 26.20 -5.52
C THR A 395 -46.38 24.83 -6.07
N ILE A 396 -45.18 24.37 -5.71
CA ILE A 396 -44.73 23.00 -5.92
C ILE A 396 -44.80 22.29 -4.57
N GLN A 397 -45.56 21.21 -4.48
CA GLN A 397 -45.50 20.32 -3.33
C GLN A 397 -44.38 19.29 -3.55
N ILE A 398 -43.45 19.24 -2.60
CA ILE A 398 -42.39 18.25 -2.57
C ILE A 398 -42.92 17.06 -1.78
N LEU A 399 -43.27 15.99 -2.49
CA LEU A 399 -43.82 14.78 -1.89
C LEU A 399 -42.70 13.87 -1.40
N ASP A 400 -41.66 13.69 -2.23
CA ASP A 400 -40.44 12.96 -1.86
C ASP A 400 -39.24 13.51 -2.63
N LEU A 401 -38.15 13.85 -1.92
CA LEU A 401 -36.80 13.88 -2.51
C LEU A 401 -35.99 12.79 -1.83
N LYS A 402 -35.51 11.83 -2.62
CA LYS A 402 -34.79 10.64 -2.15
C LYS A 402 -33.62 10.34 -3.06
N TYR A 403 -32.85 9.31 -2.72
CA TYR A 403 -31.85 8.76 -3.61
C TYR A 403 -31.85 7.23 -3.53
N ARG A 404 -31.33 6.59 -4.58
CA ARG A 404 -31.06 5.16 -4.62
C ARG A 404 -29.57 4.93 -4.72
N GLU A 405 -28.98 4.25 -3.76
CA GLU A 405 -27.59 3.82 -3.86
C GLU A 405 -27.44 2.69 -4.88
N THR A 406 -26.37 2.75 -5.68
CA THR A 406 -26.01 1.76 -6.70
C THR A 406 -24.51 1.48 -6.62
N SER A 407 -24.05 0.27 -6.91
CA SER A 407 -22.61 -0.06 -6.87
C SER A 407 -22.28 -1.32 -7.68
N TYR A 408 -20.98 -1.63 -7.84
CA TYR A 408 -20.58 -2.98 -8.26
C TYR A 408 -21.14 -4.01 -7.27
N ASN A 409 -21.62 -5.14 -7.79
CA ASN A 409 -22.20 -6.18 -6.97
C ASN A 409 -21.13 -7.12 -6.40
N ALA A 410 -20.47 -6.64 -5.36
CA ALA A 410 -19.62 -7.39 -4.46
C ALA A 410 -19.99 -7.08 -3.00
N ASP A 411 -19.82 -8.06 -2.13
CA ASP A 411 -20.03 -7.87 -0.70
C ASP A 411 -18.72 -7.48 -0.02
N ILE A 412 -18.78 -6.48 0.85
CA ILE A 412 -17.65 -6.07 1.68
C ILE A 412 -17.59 -7.00 2.89
N ILE A 413 -16.58 -7.85 2.91
CA ILE A 413 -16.35 -8.86 3.95
C ILE A 413 -15.22 -8.42 4.89
N GLY A 414 -14.20 -7.76 4.34
CA GLY A 414 -13.03 -7.31 5.08
C GLY A 414 -13.39 -6.43 6.27
N GLN A 415 -12.69 -6.62 7.38
CA GLN A 415 -12.87 -5.85 8.61
C GLN A 415 -11.52 -5.60 9.26
N PHE A 416 -11.39 -4.44 9.91
CA PHE A 416 -10.24 -4.09 10.72
C PHE A 416 -10.68 -3.20 11.88
N ASN A 417 -10.14 -3.47 13.06
CA ASN A 417 -10.30 -2.66 14.24
C ASN A 417 -9.03 -2.71 15.08
N SER A 418 -8.66 -1.60 15.71
CA SER A 418 -7.48 -1.47 16.55
C SER A 418 -7.73 -0.58 17.76
N SER A 419 -6.81 -0.62 18.72
CA SER A 419 -6.76 0.30 19.86
C SER A 419 -6.41 1.74 19.45
N ASP A 420 -5.99 1.97 18.20
CA ASP A 420 -5.69 3.29 17.65
C ASP A 420 -6.85 3.78 16.76
N VAL A 421 -7.59 4.76 17.26
CA VAL A 421 -8.78 5.30 16.58
C VAL A 421 -8.43 5.95 15.23
N ALA A 422 -7.22 6.51 15.08
CA ALA A 422 -6.78 7.13 13.83
C ALA A 422 -6.61 6.08 12.73
N LEU A 423 -6.05 4.91 13.07
CA LEU A 423 -5.92 3.78 12.13
C LEU A 423 -7.29 3.22 11.73
N ASN A 424 -8.25 3.13 12.67
CA ASN A 424 -9.61 2.69 12.37
C ASN A 424 -10.31 3.64 11.40
N THR A 425 -10.11 4.94 11.59
CA THR A 425 -10.64 5.99 10.70
C THR A 425 -10.01 5.91 9.32
N LEU A 426 -8.68 5.77 9.25
CA LEU A 426 -7.95 5.63 8.00
C LEU A 426 -8.42 4.40 7.22
N TRP A 427 -8.49 3.22 7.87
CA TRP A 427 -8.95 1.99 7.24
C TRP A 427 -10.38 2.13 6.71
N THR A 428 -11.27 2.77 7.48
CA THR A 428 -12.65 3.04 7.07
C THR A 428 -12.72 3.93 5.82
N LYS A 429 -11.91 5.00 5.77
CA LYS A 429 -11.83 5.89 4.61
C LYS A 429 -11.24 5.16 3.40
N SER A 430 -10.18 4.35 3.57
CA SER A 430 -9.63 3.51 2.48
C SER A 430 -10.65 2.53 1.92
N LYS A 431 -11.44 1.86 2.77
CA LYS A 431 -12.56 1.01 2.36
C LYS A 431 -13.57 1.79 1.51
N ASN A 432 -13.99 2.95 2.00
CA ASN A 432 -14.97 3.77 1.30
C ASN A 432 -14.45 4.21 -0.07
N THR A 433 -13.17 4.64 -0.17
CA THR A 433 -12.51 4.98 -1.44
C THR A 433 -12.55 3.80 -2.40
N SER A 434 -12.11 2.61 -1.96
CA SER A 434 -12.15 1.41 -2.78
C SER A 434 -13.54 1.12 -3.34
N ARG A 435 -14.59 1.27 -2.52
CA ARG A 435 -15.98 0.95 -2.87
C ARG A 435 -16.51 1.79 -4.00
N VAL A 436 -16.20 3.08 -3.99
CA VAL A 436 -16.72 4.03 -4.98
C VAL A 436 -15.85 4.11 -6.23
N CYS A 437 -14.57 3.71 -6.17
CA CYS A 437 -13.67 3.61 -7.31
C CYS A 437 -13.84 2.32 -8.14
N MET A 438 -14.99 1.65 -8.09
CA MET A 438 -15.26 0.49 -8.95
C MET A 438 -16.73 0.41 -9.39
N ARG A 439 -16.96 0.05 -10.66
CA ARG A 439 -18.28 -0.28 -11.23
C ARG A 439 -18.14 -1.10 -12.52
N ASP A 440 -18.24 -0.49 -13.71
CA ASP A 440 -18.05 -1.20 -14.99
C ASP A 440 -16.59 -1.69 -15.16
N GLN A 441 -15.67 -0.97 -14.51
CA GLN A 441 -14.24 -1.20 -14.43
C GLN A 441 -13.75 -0.67 -13.07
N TYR A 442 -12.46 -0.87 -12.78
CA TYR A 442 -11.81 -0.07 -11.73
C TYR A 442 -11.61 1.36 -12.22
N TYR A 443 -11.67 2.32 -11.30
CA TYR A 443 -11.55 3.75 -11.56
C TYR A 443 -10.38 4.32 -10.78
N ASP A 444 -9.71 5.33 -11.34
CA ASP A 444 -8.87 6.26 -10.58
C ASP A 444 -9.74 7.03 -9.57
N CYS A 445 -10.79 7.69 -10.05
CA CYS A 445 -11.77 8.41 -9.26
C CYS A 445 -13.18 8.32 -9.89
N PRO A 446 -14.25 8.35 -9.09
CA PRO A 446 -15.62 8.20 -9.61
C PRO A 446 -16.27 9.53 -10.05
N ASP A 447 -15.68 10.67 -9.67
CA ASP A 447 -16.26 11.99 -9.90
C ASP A 447 -15.79 12.65 -11.19
N ARG A 448 -14.52 12.47 -11.59
CA ARG A 448 -13.83 13.28 -12.62
C ARG A 448 -13.45 12.53 -13.91
N GLU A 449 -12.91 11.32 -13.83
CA GLU A 449 -12.37 10.62 -15.03
C GLU A 449 -13.00 9.26 -15.23
N ARG A 450 -13.12 8.47 -14.16
CA ARG A 450 -13.59 7.08 -14.20
C ARG A 450 -12.70 6.19 -15.09
N GLY A 451 -11.43 6.55 -15.25
CA GLY A 451 -10.47 5.87 -16.11
C GLY A 451 -9.87 4.64 -15.43
N GLN A 452 -9.60 3.58 -16.20
CA GLN A 452 -8.94 2.39 -15.69
C GLN A 452 -7.40 2.59 -15.73
N TRP A 453 -6.92 3.54 -14.93
CA TRP A 453 -5.49 3.88 -14.81
C TRP A 453 -4.72 2.76 -14.11
N TRP A 454 -3.79 2.14 -14.82
CA TRP A 454 -3.21 0.87 -14.38
C TRP A 454 -2.25 0.95 -13.18
N GLY A 455 -1.76 2.14 -12.83
CA GLY A 455 -1.11 2.39 -11.55
C GLY A 455 -2.09 2.17 -10.40
N ASP A 456 -3.24 2.84 -10.45
CA ASP A 456 -4.34 2.71 -9.49
C ASP A 456 -4.92 1.30 -9.45
N VAL A 457 -5.17 0.69 -10.61
CA VAL A 457 -5.74 -0.66 -10.69
C VAL A 457 -4.83 -1.68 -10.00
N SER A 458 -3.51 -1.53 -10.12
CA SER A 458 -2.54 -2.43 -9.49
C SER A 458 -2.74 -2.46 -7.97
N GLU A 459 -2.92 -1.31 -7.34
CA GLU A 459 -3.18 -1.21 -5.90
C GLU A 459 -4.59 -1.69 -5.55
N GLN A 460 -5.58 -1.31 -6.37
CA GLN A 460 -6.97 -1.71 -6.22
C GLN A 460 -7.15 -3.22 -6.16
N ILE A 461 -6.43 -3.96 -7.00
CA ILE A 461 -6.47 -5.41 -6.99
C ILE A 461 -6.01 -5.96 -5.64
N LEU A 462 -4.94 -5.42 -5.05
CA LEU A 462 -4.43 -5.88 -3.76
C LEU A 462 -5.44 -5.65 -2.65
N TYR A 463 -5.88 -4.41 -2.42
CA TYR A 463 -6.84 -4.18 -1.33
C TYR A 463 -8.23 -4.78 -1.61
N SER A 464 -8.61 -4.98 -2.88
CA SER A 464 -9.84 -5.73 -3.21
C SER A 464 -9.79 -7.17 -2.68
N CYS A 465 -8.63 -7.83 -2.76
CA CYS A 465 -8.44 -9.19 -2.24
C CYS A 465 -8.59 -9.28 -0.71
N TYR A 466 -8.41 -8.17 0.02
CA TYR A 466 -8.60 -8.10 1.47
C TYR A 466 -9.97 -7.56 1.89
N LEU A 467 -10.75 -7.00 0.96
CA LEU A 467 -11.98 -6.28 1.27
C LEU A 467 -13.24 -7.01 0.81
N TYR A 468 -13.26 -7.53 -0.41
CA TYR A 468 -14.49 -8.05 -1.02
C TYR A 468 -14.55 -9.57 -1.05
N ASP A 469 -15.76 -10.10 -1.14
CA ASP A 469 -15.97 -11.50 -1.50
C ASP A 469 -15.41 -11.83 -2.90
N THR A 470 -15.30 -13.12 -3.22
CA THR A 470 -14.67 -13.58 -4.47
C THR A 470 -15.37 -13.12 -5.76
N SER A 471 -16.58 -12.55 -5.69
CA SER A 471 -17.24 -11.94 -6.84
C SER A 471 -16.43 -10.80 -7.48
N VAL A 472 -15.56 -10.13 -6.71
CA VAL A 472 -14.66 -9.08 -7.23
C VAL A 472 -13.65 -9.61 -8.23
N ASN A 473 -13.27 -10.89 -8.14
CA ASN A 473 -12.31 -11.52 -9.06
C ASN A 473 -12.80 -11.48 -10.52
N LYS A 474 -14.12 -11.40 -10.75
CA LYS A 474 -14.68 -11.21 -12.09
C LYS A 474 -14.28 -9.86 -12.70
N LEU A 475 -14.27 -8.80 -11.88
CA LEU A 475 -13.82 -7.47 -12.28
C LEU A 475 -12.31 -7.46 -12.58
N THR A 476 -11.50 -8.05 -11.69
CA THR A 476 -10.05 -8.18 -11.90
C THR A 476 -9.71 -8.97 -13.16
N ARG A 477 -10.39 -10.11 -13.38
CA ARG A 477 -10.20 -10.92 -14.59
C ARG A 477 -10.54 -10.14 -15.86
N LYS A 478 -11.67 -9.42 -15.84
CA LYS A 478 -12.09 -8.55 -16.94
C LYS A 478 -11.06 -7.45 -17.21
N ALA A 479 -10.58 -6.77 -16.16
CA ALA A 479 -9.57 -5.71 -16.28
C ALA A 479 -8.28 -6.23 -16.95
N PHE A 480 -7.71 -7.35 -16.48
CA PHE A 480 -6.49 -7.90 -17.11
C PHE A 480 -6.71 -8.32 -18.56
N ARG A 481 -7.87 -8.88 -18.90
CA ARG A 481 -8.23 -9.19 -20.29
C ARG A 481 -8.26 -7.93 -21.15
N GLU A 482 -8.87 -6.86 -20.65
CA GLU A 482 -8.94 -5.57 -21.36
C GLU A 482 -7.57 -4.96 -21.56
N LEU A 483 -6.71 -4.95 -20.53
CA LEU A 483 -5.32 -4.49 -20.65
C LEU A 483 -4.56 -5.24 -21.73
N MET A 484 -4.58 -6.57 -21.66
CA MET A 484 -3.78 -7.43 -22.53
C MET A 484 -4.33 -7.45 -23.96
N SER A 485 -5.65 -7.41 -24.13
CA SER A 485 -6.30 -7.46 -25.45
C SER A 485 -6.28 -6.10 -26.16
N THR A 486 -6.08 -5.00 -25.42
CA THR A 486 -5.93 -3.64 -25.97
C THR A 486 -4.45 -3.30 -26.26
N GLN A 487 -3.52 -4.24 -26.09
CA GLN A 487 -2.09 -4.05 -26.30
C GLN A 487 -1.73 -3.50 -27.69
N LYS A 488 -0.72 -2.61 -27.74
CA LYS A 488 -0.23 -1.97 -28.98
C LYS A 488 0.50 -2.96 -29.88
N ALA A 489 0.66 -2.58 -31.15
CA ALA A 489 1.36 -3.40 -32.15
C ALA A 489 2.81 -3.72 -31.74
N ASN A 490 3.55 -2.74 -31.22
CA ASN A 490 4.94 -2.90 -30.75
C ASN A 490 5.07 -3.70 -29.43
N GLY A 491 3.95 -4.09 -28.80
CA GLY A 491 3.93 -4.84 -27.54
C GLY A 491 3.79 -3.99 -26.28
N SER A 492 3.89 -2.66 -26.36
CA SER A 492 3.62 -1.79 -25.22
C SER A 492 2.12 -1.71 -24.90
N LEU A 493 1.80 -1.21 -23.70
CA LEU A 493 0.44 -1.18 -23.18
C LEU A 493 -0.09 0.25 -23.15
N TYR A 494 -1.41 0.41 -23.28
CA TYR A 494 -2.09 1.65 -22.93
C TYR A 494 -2.29 1.70 -21.42
N THR A 495 -2.02 2.85 -20.80
CA THR A 495 -2.12 2.98 -19.35
C THR A 495 -3.56 3.10 -18.86
N THR A 496 -4.49 3.54 -19.71
CA THR A 496 -5.92 3.64 -19.37
C THR A 496 -6.75 2.47 -19.91
N ALA A 497 -6.11 1.38 -20.37
CA ALA A 497 -6.78 0.27 -21.06
C ALA A 497 -8.00 -0.25 -20.27
N PRO A 498 -9.19 -0.40 -20.92
CA PRO A 498 -9.41 -0.44 -22.37
C PRO A 498 -9.43 0.92 -23.09
N GLY A 499 -9.26 2.03 -22.37
CA GLY A 499 -8.92 3.32 -22.98
C GLY A 499 -7.60 3.25 -23.76
N THR A 500 -7.54 3.93 -24.90
CA THR A 500 -6.38 3.89 -25.80
C THR A 500 -5.49 5.12 -25.64
N SER A 501 -5.31 5.60 -24.41
CA SER A 501 -4.49 6.77 -24.11
C SER A 501 -3.19 6.41 -23.39
N PHE A 502 -2.14 7.15 -23.76
CA PHE A 502 -0.83 7.17 -23.11
C PHE A 502 -0.04 5.85 -23.16
N HIS A 503 1.22 5.96 -22.74
CA HIS A 503 2.08 4.87 -22.28
C HIS A 503 2.89 5.43 -21.12
N LEU A 504 2.56 5.01 -19.90
CA LEU A 504 3.30 5.31 -18.67
C LEU A 504 3.98 4.00 -18.25
N PRO A 505 5.30 3.87 -18.49
CA PRO A 505 5.97 2.60 -18.27
C PRO A 505 5.93 2.15 -16.81
N ASP A 506 6.01 3.05 -15.83
CA ASP A 506 5.93 2.70 -14.40
C ASP A 506 4.61 1.98 -14.07
N GLN A 507 3.48 2.56 -14.46
CA GLN A 507 2.16 2.03 -14.20
C GLN A 507 1.92 0.71 -14.96
N ASN A 508 2.42 0.61 -16.20
CA ASN A 508 2.31 -0.63 -16.97
C ASN A 508 3.18 -1.75 -16.40
N LEU A 509 4.38 -1.45 -15.90
CA LEU A 509 5.22 -2.44 -15.22
C LEU A 509 4.57 -2.89 -13.91
N ALA A 510 4.00 -1.96 -13.13
CA ALA A 510 3.24 -2.28 -11.92
C ALA A 510 2.05 -3.21 -12.21
N ALA A 511 1.29 -2.92 -13.27
CA ALA A 511 0.18 -3.75 -13.73
C ALA A 511 0.60 -5.17 -14.07
N VAL A 512 1.68 -5.32 -14.83
CA VAL A 512 2.18 -6.64 -15.22
C VAL A 512 2.75 -7.39 -14.01
N ALA A 513 3.48 -6.71 -13.11
CA ALA A 513 3.94 -7.30 -11.86
C ALA A 513 2.79 -7.76 -10.94
N MET A 514 1.62 -7.12 -11.03
CA MET A 514 0.44 -7.47 -10.24
C MET A 514 -0.20 -8.81 -10.64
N ILE A 515 0.01 -9.29 -11.87
CA ILE A 515 -0.62 -10.52 -12.38
C ILE A 515 -0.28 -11.73 -11.50
N TRP A 516 1.00 -11.91 -11.18
CA TRP A 516 1.41 -13.03 -10.32
C TRP A 516 0.92 -12.87 -8.89
N LYS A 517 0.95 -11.63 -8.35
CA LYS A 517 0.38 -11.34 -7.03
C LYS A 517 -1.10 -11.75 -7.01
N TYR A 518 -1.93 -11.29 -7.95
CA TYR A 518 -3.33 -11.70 -8.07
C TYR A 518 -3.52 -13.22 -8.14
N TYR A 519 -2.65 -13.95 -8.86
CA TYR A 519 -2.70 -15.40 -8.89
C TYR A 519 -2.45 -16.03 -7.50
N MET A 520 -1.54 -15.47 -6.70
CA MET A 520 -1.32 -15.95 -5.33
C MET A 520 -2.58 -15.85 -4.46
N TYR A 521 -3.41 -14.82 -4.65
CA TYR A 521 -4.67 -14.63 -3.92
C TYR A 521 -5.83 -15.48 -4.51
N SER A 522 -5.96 -15.52 -5.83
CA SER A 522 -7.14 -16.08 -6.52
C SER A 522 -6.99 -17.54 -6.95
N GLY A 523 -5.76 -17.98 -7.26
CA GLY A 523 -5.49 -19.24 -7.94
C GLY A 523 -5.95 -19.30 -9.40
N ASP A 524 -6.22 -18.17 -10.05
CA ASP A 524 -6.78 -18.12 -11.41
C ASP A 524 -5.76 -18.48 -12.50
N ARG A 525 -5.39 -19.76 -12.57
CA ARG A 525 -4.51 -20.31 -13.60
C ARG A 525 -5.08 -20.13 -15.02
N ALA A 526 -6.41 -20.12 -15.16
CA ALA A 526 -7.06 -19.98 -16.45
C ALA A 526 -6.82 -18.60 -17.06
N LEU A 527 -6.84 -17.53 -16.25
CA LEU A 527 -6.47 -16.20 -16.72
C LEU A 527 -5.01 -16.17 -17.17
N LEU A 528 -4.08 -16.73 -16.38
CA LEU A 528 -2.66 -16.76 -16.74
C LEU A 528 -2.42 -17.47 -18.08
N GLN A 529 -3.07 -18.62 -18.30
CA GLN A 529 -2.99 -19.36 -19.56
C GLN A 529 -3.53 -18.54 -20.75
N GLU A 530 -4.59 -17.76 -20.51
CA GLU A 530 -5.27 -16.95 -21.52
C GLU A 530 -4.41 -15.76 -21.97
N ILE A 531 -3.78 -15.04 -21.04
CA ILE A 531 -3.02 -13.82 -21.33
C ILE A 531 -1.53 -14.04 -21.58
N TYR A 532 -1.03 -15.28 -21.46
CA TYR A 532 0.39 -15.59 -21.58
C TYR A 532 1.01 -15.11 -22.91
N PRO A 533 0.37 -15.25 -24.09
CA PRO A 533 0.94 -14.73 -25.34
C PRO A 533 1.21 -13.22 -25.32
N GLN A 534 0.28 -12.42 -24.76
CA GLN A 534 0.40 -10.98 -24.64
C GLN A 534 1.46 -10.58 -23.60
N LEU A 535 1.57 -11.37 -22.52
CA LEU A 535 2.66 -11.23 -21.56
C LEU A 535 4.03 -11.41 -22.25
N LYS A 536 4.20 -12.47 -23.06
CA LYS A 536 5.46 -12.67 -23.82
C LYS A 536 5.77 -11.46 -24.71
N LYS A 537 4.75 -10.91 -25.38
CA LYS A 537 4.91 -9.73 -26.24
C LYS A 537 5.35 -8.50 -25.45
N TYR A 538 4.81 -8.29 -24.25
CA TYR A 538 5.22 -7.19 -23.38
C TYR A 538 6.66 -7.36 -22.86
N ILE A 539 7.06 -8.58 -22.47
CA ILE A 539 8.45 -8.86 -22.08
C ILE A 539 9.40 -8.55 -23.25
N GLN A 540 9.05 -8.97 -24.47
CA GLN A 540 9.86 -8.66 -25.65
C GLN A 540 9.96 -7.15 -25.90
N PHE A 541 8.87 -6.40 -25.69
CA PHE A 541 8.90 -4.94 -25.74
C PHE A 541 9.89 -4.37 -24.71
N CYS A 542 9.84 -4.81 -23.44
CA CYS A 542 10.79 -4.38 -22.41
C CYS A 542 12.25 -4.71 -22.78
N VAL A 543 12.50 -5.88 -23.37
CA VAL A 543 13.83 -6.28 -23.87
C VAL A 543 14.31 -5.30 -24.95
N ASN A 544 13.44 -4.91 -25.88
CA ASN A 544 13.78 -3.94 -26.94
C ASN A 544 14.07 -2.54 -26.38
N CYS A 545 13.53 -2.20 -25.20
CA CYS A 545 13.79 -0.95 -24.49
C CYS A 545 14.96 -1.05 -23.48
N SER A 546 15.67 -2.19 -23.42
CA SER A 546 16.76 -2.41 -22.48
C SER A 546 18.13 -2.19 -23.12
N ASN A 547 19.11 -1.76 -22.34
CA ASN A 547 20.50 -1.65 -22.79
C ASN A 547 21.26 -3.00 -22.72
N ALA A 548 22.55 -2.99 -23.06
CA ALA A 548 23.41 -4.19 -23.04
C ALA A 548 23.55 -4.84 -21.65
N ASP A 549 23.42 -4.07 -20.58
CA ASP A 549 23.44 -4.53 -19.19
C ASP A 549 22.09 -5.13 -18.75
N GLY A 550 21.08 -5.06 -19.61
CA GLY A 550 19.70 -5.48 -19.36
C GLY A 550 18.83 -4.42 -18.68
N MET A 551 19.36 -3.22 -18.42
CA MET A 551 18.64 -2.16 -17.71
C MET A 551 17.59 -1.55 -18.64
N LEU A 552 16.34 -1.50 -18.16
CA LEU A 552 15.24 -0.84 -18.85
C LEU A 552 15.45 0.68 -18.83
N LEU A 553 15.37 1.30 -20.02
CA LEU A 553 15.61 2.72 -20.21
C LEU A 553 14.31 3.53 -20.34
N LEU A 554 14.39 4.81 -20.00
CA LEU A 554 13.33 5.78 -20.26
C LEU A 554 13.14 5.97 -21.78
N GLN A 555 11.88 5.98 -22.22
CA GLN A 555 11.53 5.88 -23.65
C GLN A 555 11.19 7.25 -24.25
N SER A 556 11.44 7.46 -25.55
CA SER A 556 11.19 8.75 -26.22
C SER A 556 9.72 9.03 -26.51
N ASP A 557 8.92 7.99 -26.71
CA ASP A 557 7.50 8.02 -27.10
C ASP A 557 6.56 7.65 -25.93
N ALA A 558 7.03 7.84 -24.69
CA ALA A 558 6.31 7.53 -23.47
C ALA A 558 6.25 8.72 -22.52
N TRP A 559 5.25 8.73 -21.65
CA TRP A 559 5.23 9.61 -20.48
C TRP A 559 6.02 8.91 -19.36
N ASN A 560 7.31 9.23 -19.24
CA ASN A 560 8.20 8.68 -18.20
C ASN A 560 7.93 9.30 -16.82
N TRP A 561 6.70 9.13 -16.35
CA TRP A 561 6.23 9.53 -15.04
C TRP A 561 6.49 8.43 -14.00
N ILE A 562 6.47 8.80 -12.72
CA ILE A 562 6.64 7.87 -11.59
C ILE A 562 5.61 8.17 -10.50
N ASP A 563 5.45 9.46 -10.19
CA ASP A 563 4.70 9.92 -9.03
C ASP A 563 4.46 11.44 -9.10
N TRP A 564 3.47 11.95 -8.36
CA TRP A 564 3.22 13.39 -8.19
C TRP A 564 3.91 14.01 -6.96
N GLY A 565 4.70 13.21 -6.24
CA GLY A 565 5.50 13.67 -5.13
C GLY A 565 6.53 14.75 -5.49
N THR A 566 7.27 15.17 -4.48
CA THR A 566 8.35 16.15 -4.62
C THR A 566 9.71 15.47 -4.85
N ASN A 567 10.76 16.26 -5.02
CA ASN A 567 12.15 15.79 -5.15
C ASN A 567 12.34 14.71 -6.25
N ILE A 568 11.63 14.87 -7.37
CA ILE A 568 11.74 13.98 -8.53
C ILE A 568 12.89 14.47 -9.41
N GLY A 569 13.88 13.61 -9.64
CA GLY A 569 14.99 13.92 -10.54
C GLY A 569 14.55 13.94 -11.99
N ALA A 570 14.82 15.02 -12.72
CA ALA A 570 14.65 15.05 -14.17
C ALA A 570 15.69 14.14 -14.82
N LEU A 571 15.25 13.05 -15.43
CA LEU A 571 16.10 12.08 -16.12
C LEU A 571 15.86 12.18 -17.64
N PRO A 572 16.92 12.30 -18.46
CA PRO A 572 16.75 12.31 -19.91
C PRO A 572 16.34 10.94 -20.43
N VAL A 573 15.62 10.94 -21.56
CA VAL A 573 15.34 9.73 -22.36
C VAL A 573 16.64 8.94 -22.59
N GLY A 574 16.56 7.61 -22.49
CA GLY A 574 17.70 6.71 -22.57
C GLY A 574 18.44 6.50 -21.24
N SER A 575 18.06 7.17 -20.15
CA SER A 575 18.60 6.90 -18.82
C SER A 575 17.93 5.69 -18.16
N ALA A 576 18.63 5.06 -17.21
CA ALA A 576 18.02 4.05 -16.35
C ALA A 576 17.47 4.70 -15.07
N ASN A 577 16.30 4.24 -14.62
CA ASN A 577 15.64 4.70 -13.41
C ASN A 577 15.47 3.54 -12.41
N THR A 578 15.65 3.83 -11.12
CA THR A 578 15.63 2.84 -10.03
C THR A 578 14.27 2.15 -9.89
N VAL A 579 13.18 2.93 -9.90
CA VAL A 579 11.81 2.40 -9.76
C VAL A 579 11.43 1.56 -10.98
N PHE A 580 11.72 2.03 -12.19
CA PHE A 580 11.46 1.28 -13.43
C PHE A 580 12.14 -0.08 -13.42
N ASN A 581 13.43 -0.12 -13.03
CA ASN A 581 14.18 -1.37 -13.05
C ASN A 581 13.80 -2.31 -11.89
N ALA A 582 13.39 -1.77 -10.74
CA ALA A 582 12.85 -2.57 -9.66
C ALA A 582 11.51 -3.23 -10.03
N LEU A 583 10.63 -2.47 -10.70
CA LEU A 583 9.39 -2.98 -11.26
C LEU A 583 9.66 -4.00 -12.38
N TYR A 584 10.64 -3.74 -13.26
CA TYR A 584 11.01 -4.68 -14.32
C TYR A 584 11.51 -6.03 -13.77
N ILE A 585 12.26 -6.04 -12.67
CA ILE A 585 12.61 -7.28 -11.96
C ILE A 585 11.36 -8.05 -11.52
N SER A 586 10.35 -7.35 -11.02
CA SER A 586 9.07 -7.93 -10.58
C SER A 586 8.21 -8.44 -11.76
N VAL A 587 8.28 -7.77 -12.90
CA VAL A 587 7.69 -8.21 -14.17
C VAL A 587 8.35 -9.51 -14.66
N LEU A 588 9.69 -9.57 -14.64
CA LEU A 588 10.42 -10.78 -15.00
C LEU A 588 10.12 -11.93 -14.03
N GLU A 589 9.96 -11.66 -12.73
CA GLU A 589 9.51 -12.66 -11.75
C GLU A 589 8.11 -13.20 -12.09
N THR A 590 7.18 -12.31 -12.45
CA THR A 590 5.86 -12.71 -12.93
C THR A 590 5.94 -13.60 -14.17
N ALA A 591 6.80 -13.26 -15.14
CA ALA A 591 7.00 -14.05 -16.34
C ALA A 591 7.61 -15.43 -16.05
N ILE A 592 8.64 -15.49 -15.20
CA ILE A 592 9.29 -16.75 -14.76
C ILE A 592 8.26 -17.66 -14.08
N ASN A 593 7.51 -17.14 -13.12
CA ASN A 593 6.57 -17.92 -12.34
C ASN A 593 5.38 -18.41 -13.20
N THR A 594 4.88 -17.54 -14.08
CA THR A 594 3.81 -17.90 -15.01
C THR A 594 4.28 -18.95 -16.01
N ALA A 595 5.44 -18.75 -16.65
CA ALA A 595 6.04 -19.72 -17.57
C ALA A 595 6.24 -21.08 -16.88
N GLY A 596 6.75 -21.10 -15.65
CA GLY A 596 6.94 -22.31 -14.85
C GLY A 596 5.61 -23.04 -14.58
N LEU A 597 4.57 -22.32 -14.16
CA LEU A 597 3.24 -22.88 -13.91
C LEU A 597 2.59 -23.47 -15.18
N LEU A 598 2.90 -22.90 -16.35
CA LEU A 598 2.38 -23.33 -17.65
C LEU A 598 3.30 -24.34 -18.37
N GLY A 599 4.40 -24.77 -17.74
CA GLY A 599 5.34 -25.75 -18.30
C GLY A 599 6.24 -25.23 -19.42
N GLN A 600 6.43 -23.91 -19.53
CA GLN A 600 7.22 -23.24 -20.58
C GLN A 600 8.70 -23.13 -20.17
N THR A 601 9.41 -24.24 -20.08
CA THR A 601 10.77 -24.32 -19.51
C THR A 601 11.83 -23.48 -20.25
N THR A 602 11.73 -23.36 -21.57
CA THR A 602 12.61 -22.49 -22.38
C THR A 602 12.42 -21.03 -22.02
N ASP A 603 11.16 -20.59 -21.88
CA ASP A 603 10.83 -19.23 -21.50
C ASP A 603 11.30 -18.93 -20.05
N VAL A 604 11.15 -19.89 -19.12
CA VAL A 604 11.68 -19.77 -17.74
C VAL A 604 13.19 -19.47 -17.76
N THR A 605 13.96 -20.28 -18.49
CA THR A 605 15.42 -20.13 -18.56
C THR A 605 15.81 -18.78 -19.16
N TYR A 606 15.12 -18.37 -20.23
CA TYR A 606 15.35 -17.08 -20.88
C TYR A 606 15.03 -15.91 -19.93
N TYR A 607 13.87 -15.89 -19.28
CA TYR A 607 13.48 -14.82 -18.37
C TYR A 607 14.36 -14.77 -17.11
N GLN A 608 14.79 -15.91 -16.58
CA GLN A 608 15.80 -15.96 -15.52
C GLN A 608 17.11 -15.30 -15.94
N SER A 609 17.59 -15.57 -17.16
CA SER A 609 18.81 -14.95 -17.68
C SER A 609 18.70 -13.42 -17.78
N LEU A 610 17.53 -12.91 -18.19
CA LEU A 610 17.26 -11.47 -18.21
C LEU A 610 17.26 -10.89 -16.79
N GLN A 611 16.55 -11.55 -15.87
CA GLN A 611 16.43 -11.07 -14.49
C GLN A 611 17.80 -11.03 -13.79
N THR A 612 18.63 -12.05 -13.97
CA THR A 612 19.99 -12.10 -13.42
C THR A 612 20.85 -10.94 -13.93
N LYS A 613 20.76 -10.58 -15.22
CA LYS A 613 21.50 -9.43 -15.76
C LYS A 613 21.13 -8.11 -15.06
N VAL A 614 19.83 -7.83 -14.93
CA VAL A 614 19.35 -6.61 -14.25
C VAL A 614 19.79 -6.61 -12.78
N LYS A 615 19.58 -7.73 -12.06
CA LYS A 615 19.94 -7.84 -10.64
C LYS A 615 21.44 -7.62 -10.39
N ASN A 616 22.30 -8.17 -11.24
CA ASN A 616 23.76 -8.02 -11.11
C ASN A 616 24.24 -6.58 -11.34
N ASN A 617 23.54 -5.81 -12.18
CA ASN A 617 23.93 -4.44 -12.50
C ASN A 617 23.21 -3.37 -11.66
N PHE A 618 22.09 -3.71 -11.01
CA PHE A 618 21.23 -2.75 -10.30
C PHE A 618 21.99 -1.87 -9.28
N ASN A 619 22.76 -2.49 -8.40
CA ASN A 619 23.49 -1.75 -7.36
C ASN A 619 24.59 -0.85 -7.96
N ASN A 620 25.24 -1.27 -9.06
CA ASN A 620 26.26 -0.46 -9.74
C ASN A 620 25.68 0.85 -10.29
N TYR A 621 24.43 0.81 -10.77
CA TYR A 621 23.75 1.97 -11.29
C TYR A 621 23.29 2.90 -10.17
N PHE A 622 22.62 2.34 -9.15
CA PHE A 622 21.76 3.14 -8.27
C PHE A 622 22.26 3.30 -6.84
N TRP A 623 23.10 2.42 -6.31
CA TRP A 623 23.68 2.60 -4.98
C TRP A 623 24.85 3.59 -5.03
N LYS A 624 24.90 4.52 -4.07
CA LYS A 624 26.04 5.45 -3.91
C LYS A 624 26.57 5.37 -2.49
N ASP A 625 27.75 4.77 -2.31
CA ASP A 625 28.39 4.59 -1.00
C ASP A 625 28.58 5.90 -0.22
N ALA A 626 28.98 6.97 -0.92
CA ALA A 626 29.17 8.29 -0.33
C ALA A 626 27.88 8.88 0.27
N LEU A 627 26.72 8.53 -0.31
CA LEU A 627 25.40 8.99 0.14
C LEU A 627 24.72 7.98 1.08
N ARG A 628 25.22 6.74 1.12
CA ARG A 628 24.60 5.60 1.80
C ARG A 628 23.12 5.43 1.43
N ALA A 629 22.80 5.63 0.16
CA ALA A 629 21.44 5.61 -0.35
C ALA A 629 21.38 5.16 -1.81
N TYR A 630 20.20 4.70 -2.23
CA TYR A 630 19.84 4.57 -3.63
C TYR A 630 19.42 5.92 -4.20
N VAL A 631 19.91 6.25 -5.39
CA VAL A 631 19.52 7.45 -6.14
C VAL A 631 18.45 7.12 -7.19
N SER A 632 17.70 8.10 -7.67
CA SER A 632 16.58 7.89 -8.62
C SER A 632 17.02 7.50 -10.03
N GLY A 633 18.21 7.90 -10.47
CA GLY A 633 18.73 7.52 -11.78
C GLY A 633 20.24 7.58 -11.86
N ASN A 634 20.78 7.01 -12.95
CA ASN A 634 22.22 6.89 -13.19
C ASN A 634 22.83 8.15 -13.83
N VAL A 635 22.51 9.32 -13.27
CA VAL A 635 22.99 10.63 -13.75
C VAL A 635 23.70 11.40 -12.64
N SER A 636 24.43 12.45 -13.01
CA SER A 636 25.29 13.21 -12.09
C SER A 636 24.54 13.90 -10.94
N SER A 637 23.25 14.20 -11.09
CA SER A 637 22.45 14.87 -10.05
C SER A 637 22.21 14.02 -8.81
N ALA A 638 22.31 12.68 -8.91
CA ALA A 638 22.29 11.73 -7.78
C ALA A 638 21.16 11.98 -6.74
N VAL A 639 19.93 12.26 -7.22
CA VAL A 639 18.79 12.59 -6.35
C VAL A 639 18.41 11.39 -5.47
N VAL A 640 18.38 11.59 -4.16
CA VAL A 640 17.95 10.59 -3.17
C VAL A 640 16.51 10.85 -2.76
N ASP A 641 15.64 9.86 -2.92
CA ASP A 641 14.23 9.91 -2.51
C ASP A 641 13.75 8.61 -1.83
N ASP A 642 12.59 8.67 -1.19
CA ASP A 642 11.98 7.53 -0.50
C ASP A 642 11.49 6.43 -1.46
N ARG A 643 10.95 6.78 -2.64
CA ARG A 643 10.50 5.84 -3.68
C ARG A 643 11.59 4.85 -4.09
N SER A 644 12.76 5.37 -4.47
CA SER A 644 13.89 4.58 -4.99
C SER A 644 14.44 3.63 -3.93
N ASN A 645 14.54 4.12 -2.68
CA ASN A 645 15.04 3.33 -1.56
C ASN A 645 14.02 2.26 -1.12
N ALA A 646 12.71 2.55 -1.17
CA ALA A 646 11.67 1.56 -0.91
C ALA A 646 11.68 0.44 -1.95
N TRP A 647 11.70 0.78 -3.25
CA TRP A 647 11.72 -0.24 -4.31
C TRP A 647 13.01 -1.08 -4.33
N ALA A 648 14.16 -0.50 -3.97
CA ALA A 648 15.39 -1.28 -3.77
C ALA A 648 15.28 -2.29 -2.62
N LEU A 649 14.59 -1.94 -1.53
CA LEU A 649 14.30 -2.85 -0.42
C LEU A 649 13.28 -3.94 -0.79
N LEU A 650 12.25 -3.60 -1.56
CA LEU A 650 11.19 -4.52 -1.96
C LEU A 650 11.67 -5.61 -2.92
N THR A 651 12.68 -5.31 -3.74
CA THR A 651 13.30 -6.26 -4.67
C THR A 651 14.35 -7.17 -4.03
N GLY A 652 14.71 -6.92 -2.76
CA GLY A 652 15.62 -7.77 -2.00
C GLY A 652 17.09 -7.71 -2.45
N LEU A 653 17.50 -6.65 -3.16
CA LEU A 653 18.85 -6.51 -3.72
C LEU A 653 19.85 -5.80 -2.79
N ALA A 654 19.35 -5.15 -1.74
CA ALA A 654 20.17 -4.48 -0.75
C ALA A 654 20.84 -5.50 0.18
N ASN A 655 22.15 -5.41 0.36
CA ASN A 655 22.86 -6.06 1.47
C ASN A 655 22.57 -5.35 2.81
N ASP A 656 23.08 -5.84 3.93
CA ASP A 656 22.70 -5.30 5.24
C ASP A 656 23.12 -3.83 5.47
N GLN A 657 24.28 -3.41 4.94
CA GLN A 657 24.71 -2.01 4.98
C GLN A 657 23.79 -1.12 4.12
N GLN A 658 23.42 -1.60 2.93
CA GLN A 658 22.51 -0.92 2.01
C GLN A 658 21.10 -0.82 2.58
N LYS A 659 20.62 -1.87 3.24
CA LYS A 659 19.33 -1.87 3.95
C LYS A 659 19.32 -0.80 5.04
N ALA A 660 20.36 -0.73 5.87
CA ALA A 660 20.46 0.28 6.91
C ALA A 660 20.46 1.71 6.34
N GLY A 661 21.16 1.94 5.22
CA GLY A 661 21.14 3.21 4.50
C GLY A 661 19.75 3.55 3.96
N ALA A 662 19.13 2.64 3.21
CA ALA A 662 17.79 2.82 2.66
C ALA A 662 16.73 3.07 3.75
N LEU A 663 16.78 2.35 4.87
CA LEU A 663 15.87 2.57 6.00
C LEU A 663 16.06 3.94 6.66
N SER A 664 17.30 4.44 6.71
CA SER A 664 17.57 5.82 7.18
C SER A 664 16.85 6.84 6.28
N VAL A 665 16.88 6.63 4.96
CA VAL A 665 16.15 7.47 4.00
C VAL A 665 14.64 7.40 4.24
N LEU A 666 14.07 6.20 4.35
CA LEU A 666 12.62 6.03 4.54
C LEU A 666 12.07 6.63 5.84
N ARG A 667 12.90 6.67 6.89
CA ARG A 667 12.56 7.29 8.19
C ARG A 667 12.64 8.82 8.18
N SER A 668 13.42 9.41 7.28
CA SER A 668 13.74 10.85 7.30
C SER A 668 13.12 11.66 6.17
N ARG A 669 12.66 11.01 5.09
CA ARG A 669 12.10 11.69 3.90
C ARG A 669 10.64 11.34 3.70
N ASN A 670 9.87 12.24 3.09
CA ASN A 670 8.44 12.08 2.79
C ASN A 670 8.12 12.69 1.40
N ASP A 671 8.90 12.31 0.40
CA ASP A 671 8.88 12.94 -0.92
C ASP A 671 7.73 12.43 -1.79
N ALA A 672 7.31 11.17 -1.62
CA ALA A 672 6.29 10.53 -2.45
C ALA A 672 4.91 11.23 -2.42
N GLY A 673 4.11 11.04 -3.47
CA GLY A 673 2.66 11.20 -3.46
C GLY A 673 1.96 9.95 -2.91
N PRO A 674 0.63 9.99 -2.73
CA PRO A 674 -0.11 8.86 -2.17
C PRO A 674 0.05 7.55 -2.95
N TYR A 675 0.19 7.61 -4.28
CA TYR A 675 0.46 6.45 -5.13
C TYR A 675 1.66 5.63 -4.67
N GLN A 676 2.82 6.26 -4.46
CA GLN A 676 4.01 5.49 -4.06
C GLN A 676 4.06 5.19 -2.55
N GLU A 677 3.19 5.78 -1.75
CA GLU A 677 3.20 5.66 -0.30
C GLU A 677 2.92 4.22 0.17
N MET A 678 2.01 3.50 -0.49
CA MET A 678 1.71 2.10 -0.16
C MET A 678 2.96 1.21 -0.20
N TYR A 679 3.81 1.38 -1.23
CA TYR A 679 5.04 0.59 -1.39
C TYR A 679 6.12 0.98 -0.37
N ILE A 680 6.18 2.26 0.02
CA ILE A 680 7.09 2.74 1.07
C ILE A 680 6.67 2.18 2.43
N GLU A 681 5.37 2.21 2.75
CA GLU A 681 4.82 1.61 3.96
C GLU A 681 5.04 0.09 3.97
N GLU A 682 4.85 -0.59 2.85
CA GLU A 682 5.15 -2.02 2.70
C GLU A 682 6.64 -2.30 2.99
N ALA A 683 7.55 -1.51 2.41
CA ALA A 683 8.98 -1.64 2.66
C ALA A 683 9.31 -1.44 4.15
N LEU A 684 8.75 -0.41 4.79
CA LEU A 684 8.93 -0.17 6.22
C LEU A 684 8.38 -1.33 7.06
N PHE A 685 7.19 -1.85 6.80
CA PHE A 685 6.66 -2.99 7.57
C PHE A 685 7.55 -4.24 7.50
N ARG A 686 8.26 -4.48 6.39
CA ARG A 686 9.19 -5.62 6.28
C ARG A 686 10.41 -5.52 7.22
N TYR A 687 10.77 -4.32 7.68
CA TYR A 687 12.02 -4.10 8.42
C TYR A 687 11.88 -3.28 9.72
N ASP A 688 10.91 -2.38 9.80
CA ASP A 688 10.61 -1.48 10.93
C ASP A 688 9.10 -1.13 10.98
N PRO A 689 8.25 -2.03 11.53
CA PRO A 689 6.81 -1.79 11.67
C PRO A 689 6.44 -0.53 12.46
N THR A 690 7.27 -0.14 13.43
CA THR A 690 7.04 1.06 14.25
C THR A 690 7.19 2.32 13.41
N ALA A 691 8.23 2.40 12.57
CA ALA A 691 8.39 3.49 11.62
C ALA A 691 7.27 3.49 10.56
N ALA A 692 6.83 2.32 10.10
CA ALA A 692 5.72 2.20 9.14
C ALA A 692 4.43 2.83 9.68
N ILE A 693 3.99 2.43 10.88
CA ILE A 693 2.77 2.95 11.52
C ILE A 693 2.90 4.45 11.83
N THR A 694 4.08 4.89 12.28
CA THR A 694 4.34 6.31 12.56
C THR A 694 4.23 7.15 11.28
N ARG A 695 4.87 6.70 10.19
CA ARG A 695 4.81 7.37 8.89
C ARG A 695 3.39 7.43 8.37
N MET A 696 2.68 6.30 8.31
CA MET A 696 1.31 6.21 7.85
C MET A 696 0.40 7.20 8.57
N LYS A 697 0.43 7.22 9.90
CA LYS A 697 -0.36 8.17 10.69
C LYS A 697 -0.02 9.62 10.35
N ASN A 698 1.27 9.97 10.32
CA ASN A 698 1.70 11.34 10.06
C ASN A 698 1.28 11.83 8.67
N ARG A 699 1.46 10.98 7.66
CA ARG A 699 1.21 11.31 6.24
C ARG A 699 -0.28 11.44 5.94
N PHE A 700 -1.10 10.54 6.49
CA PHE A 700 -2.53 10.55 6.30
C PHE A 700 -3.31 11.41 7.30
N THR A 701 -2.67 12.02 8.30
CA THR A 701 -3.34 12.87 9.31
C THR A 701 -4.28 13.92 8.69
N PRO A 702 -3.91 14.66 7.62
CA PRO A 702 -4.83 15.60 6.97
C PRO A 702 -6.11 14.92 6.46
N MET A 703 -5.98 13.75 5.82
CA MET A 703 -7.12 12.99 5.31
C MET A 703 -7.93 12.31 6.42
N ILE A 704 -7.28 11.85 7.50
CA ILE A 704 -7.94 11.26 8.66
C ILE A 704 -8.86 12.30 9.30
N ASN A 705 -8.34 13.51 9.53
CA ASN A 705 -9.05 14.59 10.21
C ASN A 705 -10.03 15.36 9.31
N SER A 706 -10.04 15.08 8.00
CA SER A 706 -10.91 15.79 7.07
C SER A 706 -12.38 15.35 7.15
N TRP A 707 -13.25 16.24 6.63
CA TRP A 707 -14.67 15.98 6.47
C TRP A 707 -14.98 14.87 5.45
N SER A 708 -14.07 14.61 4.50
CA SER A 708 -14.28 13.62 3.45
C SER A 708 -14.39 12.21 4.04
N SER A 709 -15.34 11.42 3.52
CA SER A 709 -15.47 10.01 3.92
C SER A 709 -14.58 9.07 3.10
N THR A 710 -13.81 9.63 2.15
CA THR A 710 -12.86 8.97 1.25
C THR A 710 -11.49 9.65 1.32
N LEU A 711 -10.49 9.05 0.68
CA LEU A 711 -9.10 9.54 0.63
C LEU A 711 -8.84 10.28 -0.69
N TRP A 712 -8.08 11.36 -0.61
CA TRP A 712 -7.82 12.29 -1.70
C TRP A 712 -6.72 11.82 -2.64
N GLU A 713 -6.65 12.36 -3.86
CA GLU A 713 -5.59 12.11 -4.84
C GLU A 713 -4.22 12.59 -4.36
N ASP A 714 -4.19 13.70 -3.61
CA ASP A 714 -2.99 14.32 -3.06
C ASP A 714 -3.06 14.43 -1.53
N PHE A 715 -1.91 14.46 -0.85
CA PHE A 715 -1.86 14.66 0.61
C PHE A 715 -2.38 16.03 1.10
N THR A 716 -2.67 16.98 0.20
CA THR A 716 -3.14 18.33 0.57
C THR A 716 -4.60 18.56 0.18
N GLU A 717 -5.35 19.17 1.10
CA GLU A 717 -6.76 19.52 0.86
C GLU A 717 -6.91 20.58 -0.23
N ALA A 718 -5.99 21.56 -0.29
CA ALA A 718 -6.03 22.62 -1.28
C ALA A 718 -5.91 22.10 -2.72
N ASN A 719 -5.03 21.10 -2.94
CA ASN A 719 -4.91 20.48 -4.25
C ASN A 719 -6.14 19.62 -4.56
N SER A 720 -6.58 18.78 -3.61
CA SER A 720 -7.75 17.90 -3.82
C SER A 720 -9.09 18.62 -3.97
N ASN A 721 -9.19 19.87 -3.50
CA ASN A 721 -10.32 20.76 -3.77
C ASN A 721 -10.10 21.63 -5.04
N ALA A 722 -8.93 21.61 -5.66
CA ALA A 722 -8.71 22.24 -6.96
C ALA A 722 -9.49 21.46 -8.04
N GLY A 723 -10.00 22.15 -9.07
CA GLY A 723 -10.82 21.55 -10.12
C GLY A 723 -10.14 20.40 -10.90
N TYR A 724 -8.83 20.20 -10.73
CA TYR A 724 -8.03 19.17 -11.37
C TYR A 724 -7.71 17.95 -10.51
N SER A 725 -7.80 18.00 -9.18
CA SER A 725 -7.48 16.86 -8.29
C SER A 725 -8.74 16.40 -7.53
N SER A 726 -8.84 15.11 -7.19
CA SER A 726 -10.04 14.47 -6.65
C SER A 726 -9.95 14.30 -5.14
N ASN A 727 -11.07 14.48 -4.45
CA ASN A 727 -11.20 14.19 -3.03
C ASN A 727 -11.55 12.70 -2.75
N ASN A 728 -11.40 11.86 -3.78
CA ASN A 728 -11.70 10.44 -3.74
C ASN A 728 -10.93 9.69 -4.83
N HIS A 729 -9.73 9.22 -4.52
CA HIS A 729 -8.82 8.63 -5.50
C HIS A 729 -8.28 7.28 -5.02
N ALA A 730 -8.31 6.31 -5.91
CA ALA A 730 -8.05 4.90 -5.60
C ALA A 730 -6.67 4.67 -5.01
N TRP A 731 -5.60 5.21 -5.62
CA TRP A 731 -4.23 4.99 -5.17
C TRP A 731 -3.92 5.43 -3.72
N SER A 732 -4.84 6.13 -3.06
CA SER A 732 -4.67 6.58 -1.68
C SER A 732 -5.19 5.57 -0.67
N ALA A 733 -5.86 4.50 -1.13
CA ALA A 733 -6.41 3.45 -0.28
C ALA A 733 -5.40 2.35 0.09
N GLY A 734 -4.12 2.49 -0.29
CA GLY A 734 -3.01 1.62 0.09
C GLY A 734 -2.95 1.21 1.58
N PRO A 735 -3.24 2.10 2.55
CA PRO A 735 -3.28 1.76 3.98
C PRO A 735 -4.16 0.54 4.32
N LEU A 736 -5.25 0.31 3.58
CA LEU A 736 -6.10 -0.87 3.75
C LEU A 736 -5.30 -2.15 3.56
N TYR A 737 -4.54 -2.24 2.46
CA TYR A 737 -3.72 -3.40 2.15
C TYR A 737 -2.61 -3.57 3.18
N VAL A 738 -1.81 -2.53 3.46
CA VAL A 738 -0.67 -2.69 4.37
C VAL A 738 -1.09 -3.01 5.81
N MET A 739 -2.20 -2.43 6.30
CA MET A 739 -2.73 -2.81 7.62
C MET A 739 -3.23 -4.27 7.64
N SER A 740 -3.86 -4.74 6.56
CA SER A 740 -4.40 -6.11 6.53
C SER A 740 -3.31 -7.17 6.28
N ALA A 741 -2.37 -6.87 5.39
CA ALA A 741 -1.31 -7.78 4.99
C ALA A 741 -0.17 -7.81 6.00
N TYR A 742 0.21 -6.67 6.60
CA TYR A 742 1.40 -6.54 7.44
C TYR A 742 1.09 -6.34 8.92
N MET A 743 0.27 -5.36 9.27
CA MET A 743 -0.06 -5.13 10.68
C MET A 743 -0.88 -6.29 11.27
N LEU A 744 -2.01 -6.64 10.64
CA LEU A 744 -2.77 -7.85 10.96
C LEU A 744 -1.98 -9.12 10.58
N GLY A 745 -1.19 -9.06 9.51
CA GLY A 745 -0.15 -10.03 9.22
C GLY A 745 -0.58 -11.24 8.39
N ILE A 746 -1.68 -11.18 7.64
CA ILE A 746 -2.18 -12.32 6.85
C ILE A 746 -1.74 -12.17 5.39
N ARG A 747 -0.98 -13.11 4.83
CA ARG A 747 -0.58 -13.12 3.40
C ARG A 747 -0.48 -14.54 2.84
N PRO A 748 -0.89 -14.82 1.59
CA PRO A 748 -0.69 -16.15 0.99
C PRO A 748 0.80 -16.45 0.78
N THR A 749 1.24 -17.66 1.14
CA THR A 749 2.58 -18.21 0.83
C THR A 749 2.52 -19.23 -0.30
N GLN A 750 1.33 -19.75 -0.59
CA GLN A 750 1.03 -20.58 -1.75
C GLN A 750 -0.25 -20.07 -2.43
N PRO A 751 -0.47 -20.38 -3.73
CA PRO A 751 -1.63 -19.89 -4.47
C PRO A 751 -2.96 -20.26 -3.81
N ALA A 752 -3.95 -19.37 -3.96
CA ALA A 752 -5.32 -19.55 -3.48
C ALA A 752 -5.40 -19.82 -1.95
N TYR A 753 -4.47 -19.25 -1.17
CA TYR A 753 -4.38 -19.47 0.28
C TYR A 753 -4.28 -20.95 0.68
N ALA A 754 -3.82 -21.84 -0.22
CA ALA A 754 -3.55 -23.23 0.13
C ALA A 754 -2.59 -23.33 1.33
N GLU A 755 -1.63 -22.41 1.37
CA GLU A 755 -0.85 -22.07 2.55
C GLU A 755 -0.77 -20.54 2.68
N PHE A 756 -0.86 -20.03 3.91
CA PHE A 756 -0.71 -18.61 4.20
C PHE A 756 0.06 -18.38 5.50
N ILE A 757 0.66 -17.21 5.66
CA ILE A 757 1.32 -16.79 6.90
C ILE A 757 0.39 -15.89 7.72
N PHE A 758 0.38 -16.07 9.03
CA PHE A 758 -0.14 -15.15 10.03
C PHE A 758 1.03 -14.64 10.88
N ALA A 759 1.51 -13.43 10.59
CA ALA A 759 2.66 -12.79 11.21
C ALA A 759 2.30 -11.36 11.65
N PRO A 760 1.60 -11.19 12.80
CA PRO A 760 1.17 -9.88 13.30
C PRO A 760 2.37 -8.96 13.57
N GLN A 761 2.28 -7.69 13.17
CA GLN A 761 3.35 -6.69 13.33
C GLN A 761 2.81 -5.47 14.09
N PRO A 762 2.83 -5.48 15.42
CA PRO A 762 2.10 -4.50 16.22
C PRO A 762 2.67 -3.08 16.15
N GLY A 763 3.98 -2.90 15.99
CA GLY A 763 4.61 -1.58 15.80
C GLY A 763 4.18 -0.49 16.80
N GLY A 764 3.89 -0.88 18.05
CA GLY A 764 3.41 0.02 19.12
C GLY A 764 1.90 0.00 19.38
N VAL A 765 1.09 -0.64 18.53
CA VAL A 765 -0.36 -0.80 18.74
C VAL A 765 -0.63 -2.01 19.63
N THR A 766 -1.38 -1.79 20.72
CA THR A 766 -1.57 -2.80 21.76
C THR A 766 -2.63 -3.85 21.41
N GLN A 767 -3.67 -3.47 20.65
CA GLN A 767 -4.72 -4.41 20.26
C GLN A 767 -5.18 -4.16 18.82
N TYR A 768 -5.41 -5.22 18.07
CA TYR A 768 -6.10 -5.16 16.79
C TYR A 768 -6.70 -6.51 16.40
N SER A 769 -7.72 -6.47 15.56
CA SER A 769 -8.41 -7.62 15.01
C SER A 769 -8.88 -7.32 13.61
N GLY A 770 -8.97 -8.35 12.79
CA GLY A 770 -9.53 -8.22 11.45
C GLY A 770 -10.09 -9.52 10.91
N LEU A 771 -10.79 -9.38 9.80
CA LEU A 771 -11.30 -10.47 8.99
C LEU A 771 -10.93 -10.16 7.55
N ILE A 772 -10.37 -11.14 6.84
CA ILE A 772 -10.02 -11.01 5.43
C ILE A 772 -10.70 -12.15 4.64
N PRO A 773 -11.31 -11.86 3.49
CA PRO A 773 -11.88 -12.88 2.61
C PRO A 773 -10.77 -13.66 1.91
N SER A 774 -11.02 -14.94 1.62
CA SER A 774 -10.15 -15.74 0.74
C SER A 774 -11.00 -16.70 -0.10
N VAL A 775 -10.41 -17.24 -1.18
CA VAL A 775 -11.07 -18.26 -2.02
C VAL A 775 -11.33 -19.59 -1.29
N LYS A 776 -10.79 -19.77 -0.08
CA LYS A 776 -11.04 -20.94 0.79
C LYS A 776 -12.02 -20.65 1.92
N GLY A 777 -12.48 -19.41 2.07
CA GLY A 777 -13.30 -18.94 3.18
C GLY A 777 -12.64 -17.80 3.94
N ASN A 778 -13.38 -17.20 4.88
CA ASN A 778 -12.88 -16.06 5.63
C ASN A 778 -11.81 -16.48 6.63
N ILE A 779 -10.76 -15.65 6.77
CA ILE A 779 -9.72 -15.80 7.79
C ILE A 779 -9.90 -14.66 8.78
N SER A 780 -10.03 -14.97 10.06
CA SER A 780 -10.07 -13.96 11.13
C SER A 780 -8.83 -14.06 11.99
N ALA A 781 -8.26 -12.91 12.38
CA ALA A 781 -7.11 -12.88 13.27
C ALA A 781 -7.19 -11.72 14.25
N SER A 782 -6.49 -11.85 15.36
CA SER A 782 -6.35 -10.78 16.34
C SER A 782 -5.01 -10.84 17.07
N PHE A 783 -4.58 -9.70 17.59
CA PHE A 783 -3.42 -9.54 18.45
C PHE A 783 -3.80 -8.66 19.65
N SER A 784 -3.33 -9.04 20.84
CA SER A 784 -3.53 -8.27 22.07
C SER A 784 -2.30 -8.37 22.97
N LEU A 785 -1.69 -7.22 23.27
CA LEU A 785 -0.55 -7.06 24.16
C LEU A 785 -1.03 -6.70 25.57
N GLY A 786 -0.69 -7.55 26.54
CA GLY A 786 -0.78 -7.27 27.97
C GLY A 786 0.57 -6.90 28.57
N SER A 787 0.61 -6.73 29.90
CA SER A 787 1.82 -6.29 30.61
C SER A 787 2.99 -7.28 30.54
N ASN A 788 2.71 -8.58 30.69
CA ASN A 788 3.72 -9.66 30.73
C ASN A 788 3.38 -10.83 29.78
N SER A 789 2.52 -10.58 28.79
CA SER A 789 2.18 -11.56 27.77
C SER A 789 1.44 -10.90 26.62
N PHE A 790 1.53 -11.48 25.42
CA PHE A 790 0.63 -11.14 24.33
C PHE A 790 -0.08 -12.40 23.85
N THR A 791 -1.24 -12.20 23.24
CA THR A 791 -2.04 -13.26 22.62
C THR A 791 -2.25 -12.93 21.16
N GLN A 792 -2.06 -13.92 20.28
CA GLN A 792 -2.48 -13.88 18.89
C GLN A 792 -3.44 -15.01 18.59
N SER A 793 -4.59 -14.70 17.98
CA SER A 793 -5.63 -15.67 17.65
C SER A 793 -5.85 -15.72 16.14
N LEU A 794 -6.19 -16.90 15.62
CA LEU A 794 -6.41 -17.17 14.21
C LEU A 794 -7.58 -18.13 14.04
N ILE A 795 -8.52 -17.82 13.15
CA ILE A 795 -9.51 -18.74 12.62
C ILE A 795 -9.20 -18.96 11.14
N ALA A 796 -8.73 -20.16 10.81
CA ALA A 796 -8.34 -20.57 9.46
C ALA A 796 -9.39 -21.52 8.85
N PRO A 797 -9.86 -21.26 7.61
CA PRO A 797 -10.91 -22.05 6.98
C PRO A 797 -10.39 -23.40 6.47
N SER A 798 -11.31 -24.33 6.21
CA SER A 798 -11.00 -25.66 5.67
C SER A 798 -10.20 -25.61 4.36
N GLY A 799 -9.29 -26.57 4.16
CA GLY A 799 -8.48 -26.64 2.93
C GLY A 799 -7.33 -25.65 2.86
N THR A 800 -6.90 -25.11 4.01
CA THR A 800 -5.73 -24.24 4.17
C THR A 800 -4.71 -24.86 5.12
N THR A 801 -3.46 -24.37 5.07
CA THR A 801 -2.46 -24.55 6.12
C THR A 801 -1.96 -23.15 6.51
N ALA A 802 -1.89 -22.85 7.81
CA ALA A 802 -1.39 -21.54 8.25
C ALA A 802 0.00 -21.67 8.88
N ILE A 803 0.92 -20.79 8.49
CA ILE A 803 2.19 -20.56 9.19
C ILE A 803 1.94 -19.47 10.22
N VAL A 804 1.80 -19.83 11.49
CA VAL A 804 1.66 -18.88 12.60
C VAL A 804 3.04 -18.46 13.06
N SER A 805 3.37 -17.19 12.86
CA SER A 805 4.64 -16.57 13.26
C SER A 805 4.43 -15.78 14.54
N VAL A 806 5.09 -16.21 15.62
CA VAL A 806 5.04 -15.56 16.94
C VAL A 806 6.27 -14.65 17.07
N PRO A 807 6.10 -13.32 17.16
CA PRO A 807 7.22 -12.37 17.23
C PRO A 807 7.95 -12.46 18.58
N LYS A 808 9.28 -12.31 18.57
CA LYS A 808 10.13 -12.49 19.76
C LYS A 808 10.43 -11.19 20.51
N ASP A 809 10.45 -10.08 19.81
CA ASP A 809 11.00 -8.78 20.24
C ASP A 809 9.92 -7.77 20.64
N ILE A 810 8.72 -8.26 20.99
CA ILE A 810 7.60 -7.41 21.43
C ILE A 810 7.82 -6.83 22.84
N PHE A 811 8.56 -7.53 23.69
CA PHE A 811 8.90 -7.08 25.04
C PHE A 811 10.35 -6.58 25.10
N SER A 812 10.72 -5.97 26.23
CA SER A 812 12.11 -5.55 26.50
C SER A 812 13.09 -6.73 26.60
N THR A 813 12.60 -7.93 26.89
CA THR A 813 13.33 -9.20 26.79
C THR A 813 12.67 -10.07 25.74
N LEU A 814 13.41 -11.01 25.14
CA LEU A 814 12.81 -11.89 24.13
C LEU A 814 11.74 -12.80 24.74
N VAL A 815 10.84 -13.31 23.89
CA VAL A 815 9.88 -14.36 24.25
C VAL A 815 10.61 -15.60 24.77
N ALA A 816 10.20 -16.07 25.96
CA ALA A 816 10.74 -17.24 26.64
C ALA A 816 9.80 -18.45 26.55
N GLU A 817 8.50 -18.24 26.43
CA GLU A 817 7.51 -19.31 26.41
C GLU A 817 6.38 -18.99 25.43
N ILE A 818 5.94 -20.00 24.69
CA ILE A 818 4.78 -19.96 23.81
C ILE A 818 3.84 -21.11 24.17
N GLN A 819 2.60 -20.76 24.46
CA GLN A 819 1.52 -21.69 24.76
C GLN A 819 0.47 -21.69 23.64
N VAL A 820 -0.11 -22.86 23.34
CA VAL A 820 -1.27 -23.01 22.47
C VAL A 820 -2.39 -23.68 23.24
N GLY A 821 -3.54 -23.02 23.36
CA GLY A 821 -4.66 -23.54 24.15
C GLY A 821 -4.29 -23.83 25.62
N GLY A 822 -3.33 -23.09 26.18
CA GLY A 822 -2.81 -23.28 27.54
C GLY A 822 -1.69 -24.32 27.68
N VAL A 823 -1.34 -25.05 26.62
CA VAL A 823 -0.25 -26.04 26.62
C VAL A 823 1.05 -25.38 26.13
N THR A 824 2.14 -25.47 26.91
CA THR A 824 3.45 -24.99 26.47
C THR A 824 3.99 -25.84 25.32
N VAL A 825 4.10 -25.24 24.14
CA VAL A 825 4.60 -25.91 22.92
C VAL A 825 6.04 -25.52 22.58
N TRP A 826 6.50 -24.38 23.09
CA TRP A 826 7.89 -23.92 22.92
C TRP A 826 8.32 -23.17 24.18
N LYS A 827 9.54 -23.43 24.64
CA LYS A 827 10.11 -22.79 25.83
C LYS A 827 11.62 -22.72 25.72
N ASN A 828 12.18 -21.56 26.04
CA ASN A 828 13.63 -21.30 26.09
C ASN A 828 14.37 -21.91 24.88
N GLY A 829 13.93 -21.56 23.68
CA GLY A 829 14.56 -22.01 22.42
C GLY A 829 14.22 -23.43 21.98
N THR A 830 13.47 -24.21 22.76
CA THR A 830 13.17 -25.62 22.50
C THR A 830 11.69 -25.86 22.23
N PHE A 831 11.37 -26.61 21.17
CA PHE A 831 10.01 -27.07 20.87
C PHE A 831 9.69 -28.37 21.62
N SER A 832 8.52 -28.42 22.28
CA SER A 832 8.07 -29.57 23.10
C SER A 832 6.83 -30.29 22.56
N GLY A 833 6.18 -29.78 21.51
CA GLY A 833 4.97 -30.38 20.94
C GLY A 833 3.78 -30.38 21.91
N GLY A 834 2.87 -31.36 21.77
CA GLY A 834 1.77 -31.59 22.73
C GLY A 834 0.39 -31.07 22.32
N VAL A 835 0.23 -30.44 21.15
CA VAL A 835 -1.06 -29.99 20.61
C VAL A 835 -1.29 -30.56 19.21
N ASN A 836 -2.36 -31.32 19.04
CA ASN A 836 -2.71 -31.90 17.73
C ASN A 836 -3.01 -30.78 16.72
N GLY A 837 -2.51 -30.92 15.49
CA GLY A 837 -2.65 -29.93 14.43
C GLY A 837 -1.65 -28.79 14.49
N VAL A 838 -0.69 -28.79 15.45
CA VAL A 838 0.39 -27.80 15.55
C VAL A 838 1.75 -28.48 15.40
N THR A 839 2.55 -28.02 14.44
CA THR A 839 3.91 -28.53 14.21
C THR A 839 4.91 -27.38 14.13
N PHE A 840 6.09 -27.54 14.73
CA PHE A 840 7.18 -26.59 14.55
C PHE A 840 7.57 -26.50 13.06
N PHE A 841 7.79 -25.28 12.58
CA PHE A 841 8.22 -25.05 11.20
C PHE A 841 9.66 -24.58 11.14
N ARG A 842 9.96 -23.42 11.74
CA ARG A 842 11.30 -22.83 11.82
C ARG A 842 11.35 -21.73 12.88
N GLN A 843 12.55 -21.28 13.19
CA GLN A 843 12.81 -20.14 14.05
C GLN A 843 13.90 -19.27 13.41
N ASP A 844 13.73 -17.96 13.48
CA ASP A 844 14.73 -16.96 13.11
C ASP A 844 14.89 -15.94 14.24
N ASP A 845 15.75 -14.94 14.07
CA ASP A 845 16.04 -13.92 15.08
C ASP A 845 14.80 -13.09 15.47
N LYS A 846 13.82 -12.99 14.57
CA LYS A 846 12.59 -12.23 14.75
C LYS A 846 11.42 -13.04 15.31
N SER A 847 11.35 -14.34 15.02
CA SER A 847 10.12 -15.12 15.26
C SER A 847 10.32 -16.60 15.50
N VAL A 848 9.32 -17.22 16.16
CA VAL A 848 9.13 -18.68 16.21
C VAL A 848 7.90 -19.03 15.36
N GLN A 849 8.04 -19.96 14.43
CA GLN A 849 7.00 -20.26 13.42
C GLN A 849 6.48 -21.70 13.55
N PHE A 850 5.17 -21.84 13.47
CA PHE A 850 4.45 -23.11 13.54
C PHE A 850 3.55 -23.27 12.32
N LYS A 851 3.46 -24.48 11.76
CA LYS A 851 2.35 -24.83 10.85
C LYS A 851 1.17 -25.33 11.65
N VAL A 852 -0.03 -24.84 11.32
CA VAL A 852 -1.29 -25.28 11.92
C VAL A 852 -2.30 -25.73 10.87
N THR A 853 -3.10 -26.75 11.21
CA THR A 853 -4.23 -27.21 10.38
C THR A 853 -5.38 -26.19 10.40
N PRO A 854 -6.40 -26.29 9.52
CA PRO A 854 -7.60 -25.47 9.63
C PRO A 854 -8.25 -25.56 11.02
N GLY A 855 -8.83 -24.46 11.49
CA GLY A 855 -9.45 -24.39 12.82
C GLY A 855 -9.24 -23.05 13.53
N SER A 856 -9.58 -23.04 14.81
CA SER A 856 -9.38 -21.89 15.71
C SER A 856 -8.15 -22.13 16.57
N TRP A 857 -7.21 -21.18 16.57
CA TRP A 857 -5.94 -21.26 17.26
C TRP A 857 -5.71 -20.01 18.09
N GLN A 858 -5.17 -20.20 19.29
CA GLN A 858 -4.75 -19.11 20.17
C GLN A 858 -3.34 -19.42 20.68
N PHE A 859 -2.43 -18.50 20.40
CA PHE A 859 -1.05 -18.53 20.88
C PHE A 859 -0.87 -17.45 21.93
N THR A 860 -0.34 -17.82 23.09
CA THR A 860 0.04 -16.88 24.15
C THR A 860 1.53 -16.93 24.35
N ALA A 861 2.20 -15.80 24.20
CA ALA A 861 3.64 -15.68 24.38
C ALA A 861 3.97 -14.87 25.63
N ARG A 862 5.03 -15.28 26.34
CA ARG A 862 5.50 -14.63 27.57
C ARG A 862 7.00 -14.33 27.46
N PRO A 863 7.46 -13.17 27.93
CA PRO A 863 8.88 -12.85 27.97
C PRO A 863 9.59 -13.63 29.08
N PHE A 864 10.93 -13.54 29.12
CA PHE A 864 11.68 -13.94 30.30
C PHE A 864 11.23 -13.12 31.52
N THR A 865 11.02 -13.81 32.64
CA THR A 865 10.70 -13.18 33.94
C THR A 865 11.95 -12.70 34.68
N SER A 866 13.15 -13.10 34.24
CA SER A 866 14.41 -12.66 34.83
C SER A 866 14.71 -11.20 34.47
N THR A 867 15.26 -10.44 35.42
CA THR A 867 15.80 -9.09 35.22
C THR A 867 17.29 -9.10 34.91
N ASP A 868 17.88 -10.29 34.71
CA ASP A 868 19.27 -10.43 34.34
C ASP A 868 19.55 -9.70 33.01
N PRO A 869 20.65 -8.94 32.93
CA PRO A 869 20.95 -8.11 31.77
C PRO A 869 21.46 -8.90 30.57
N VAL A 870 21.82 -10.18 30.73
CA VAL A 870 22.33 -11.03 29.65
C VAL A 870 21.58 -12.35 29.62
N ILE A 871 21.20 -12.79 28.41
CA ILE A 871 20.65 -14.13 28.17
C ILE A 871 21.49 -14.78 27.08
N THR A 872 22.12 -15.91 27.37
CA THR A 872 22.89 -16.70 26.39
C THR A 872 22.02 -17.81 25.81
N TYR A 873 22.32 -18.19 24.57
CA TYR A 873 21.65 -19.23 23.81
C TYR A 873 22.68 -20.14 23.16
N MET A 874 22.37 -21.43 23.14
CA MET A 874 23.28 -22.46 22.61
C MET A 874 23.33 -22.54 21.09
N ASP A 875 22.37 -21.93 20.41
CA ASP A 875 22.32 -21.89 18.95
C ASP A 875 22.09 -20.45 18.48
N CYS A 876 22.35 -20.18 17.20
CA CYS A 876 22.02 -18.89 16.60
C CYS A 876 20.51 -18.61 16.59
N ASN A 877 20.14 -17.37 16.28
CA ASN A 877 18.77 -16.88 16.25
C ASN A 877 18.02 -17.04 17.59
N TYR A 878 18.75 -16.91 18.70
CA TYR A 878 18.19 -17.05 20.05
C TYR A 878 17.46 -18.39 20.22
N SER A 879 18.04 -19.47 19.70
CA SER A 879 17.51 -20.83 19.75
C SER A 879 18.39 -21.74 20.61
N GLY A 880 17.93 -22.97 20.85
CA GLY A 880 18.60 -23.85 21.80
C GLY A 880 18.42 -23.40 23.25
N ASN A 881 19.03 -24.13 24.19
CA ASN A 881 18.85 -23.87 25.61
C ASN A 881 19.29 -22.44 25.99
N ALA A 882 18.43 -21.72 26.70
CA ALA A 882 18.66 -20.33 27.10
C ALA A 882 18.96 -20.20 28.59
N VAL A 883 19.98 -19.40 28.95
CA VAL A 883 20.41 -19.19 30.35
C VAL A 883 20.58 -17.70 30.62
N SER A 884 19.97 -17.19 31.70
CA SER A 884 20.11 -15.79 32.11
C SER A 884 21.29 -15.59 33.06
N LEU A 885 22.02 -14.48 32.89
CA LEU A 885 23.25 -14.16 33.62
C LEU A 885 23.18 -12.76 34.24
N PRO A 886 23.16 -12.63 35.59
CA PRO A 886 23.30 -11.34 36.26
C PRO A 886 24.68 -10.69 36.01
N VAL A 887 24.85 -9.43 36.43
CA VAL A 887 26.18 -8.79 36.48
C VAL A 887 27.11 -9.64 37.35
N GLY A 888 28.26 -10.04 36.81
CA GLY A 888 29.16 -10.95 37.48
C GLY A 888 30.24 -11.52 36.58
N ASN A 889 31.09 -12.36 37.18
CA ASN A 889 32.15 -13.10 36.52
C ASN A 889 31.80 -14.59 36.58
N TYR A 890 31.91 -15.29 35.45
CA TYR A 890 31.53 -16.69 35.30
C TYR A 890 32.70 -17.48 34.68
N THR A 891 33.41 -18.26 35.50
CA THR A 891 34.35 -19.29 35.01
C THR A 891 33.60 -20.45 34.36
N LEU A 892 34.31 -21.34 33.67
CA LEU A 892 33.73 -22.54 33.06
C LEU A 892 32.88 -23.34 34.05
N ALA A 893 33.41 -23.59 35.25
CA ALA A 893 32.68 -24.30 36.30
C ALA A 893 31.38 -23.57 36.72
N GLN A 894 31.39 -22.23 36.75
CA GLN A 894 30.22 -21.42 37.10
C GLN A 894 29.19 -21.33 35.97
N MET A 895 29.65 -21.41 34.71
CA MET A 895 28.80 -21.53 33.51
C MET A 895 28.12 -22.90 33.46
N GLN A 896 28.88 -23.98 33.64
CA GLN A 896 28.37 -25.35 33.68
C GLN A 896 27.34 -25.56 34.80
N ALA A 897 27.59 -24.99 35.99
CA ALA A 897 26.63 -25.02 37.10
C ALA A 897 25.29 -24.32 36.78
N ARG A 898 25.26 -23.44 35.77
CA ARG A 898 24.05 -22.78 35.27
C ARG A 898 23.47 -23.43 34.01
N GLY A 899 24.06 -24.54 33.55
CA GLY A 899 23.61 -25.26 32.36
C GLY A 899 24.12 -24.69 31.05
N ILE A 900 25.19 -23.88 31.06
CA ILE A 900 25.91 -23.47 29.85
C ILE A 900 27.09 -24.43 29.69
N THR A 901 27.05 -25.28 28.67
CA THR A 901 28.16 -26.19 28.34
C THR A 901 29.34 -25.43 27.75
N ASP A 902 30.53 -26.02 27.88
CA ASP A 902 31.75 -25.46 27.29
C ASP A 902 31.58 -25.27 25.80
N ASP A 903 32.16 -24.21 25.24
CA ASP A 903 32.17 -23.96 23.80
C ASP A 903 30.78 -23.91 23.13
N ALA A 904 29.71 -23.62 23.88
CA ALA A 904 28.35 -23.76 23.37
C ALA A 904 27.58 -22.44 23.15
N VAL A 905 28.13 -21.27 23.50
CA VAL A 905 27.40 -20.00 23.32
C VAL A 905 27.49 -19.53 21.87
N SER A 906 26.37 -19.54 21.15
CA SER A 906 26.31 -19.08 19.75
C SER A 906 25.53 -17.78 19.56
N SER A 907 24.62 -17.42 20.47
CA SER A 907 23.92 -16.12 20.43
C SER A 907 23.58 -15.60 21.82
N LEU A 908 23.36 -14.29 21.94
CA LEU A 908 23.02 -13.66 23.22
C LEU A 908 22.25 -12.36 23.09
N VAL A 909 21.50 -12.05 24.15
CA VAL A 909 20.77 -10.78 24.35
C VAL A 909 21.51 -9.99 25.42
N VAL A 910 21.72 -8.69 25.18
CA VAL A 910 22.35 -7.77 26.13
C VAL A 910 21.41 -6.59 26.34
N ALA A 911 20.95 -6.40 27.57
CA ALA A 911 20.13 -5.26 27.95
C ALA A 911 20.90 -3.94 27.77
N GLU A 912 20.19 -2.87 27.38
CA GLU A 912 20.78 -1.54 27.22
C GLU A 912 21.44 -1.07 28.53
N GLY A 913 22.65 -0.50 28.42
CA GLY A 913 23.44 -0.10 29.58
C GLY A 913 24.30 -1.21 30.18
N TYR A 914 24.38 -2.38 29.53
CA TYR A 914 25.27 -3.48 29.93
C TYR A 914 26.19 -3.90 28.78
N LYS A 915 27.24 -4.63 29.12
CA LYS A 915 28.14 -5.29 28.17
C LYS A 915 28.49 -6.68 28.68
N VAL A 916 28.71 -7.60 27.76
CA VAL A 916 29.26 -8.92 28.03
C VAL A 916 30.61 -9.05 27.37
N ILE A 917 31.57 -9.65 28.07
CA ILE A 917 32.89 -10.01 27.56
C ILE A 917 32.98 -11.52 27.55
N LEU A 918 33.14 -12.10 26.37
CA LEU A 918 33.36 -13.52 26.14
C LEU A 918 34.86 -13.79 26.09
N TYR A 919 35.30 -14.93 26.61
CA TYR A 919 36.70 -15.33 26.68
C TYR A 919 36.89 -16.74 26.08
N ALA A 920 37.93 -16.89 25.24
CA ALA A 920 38.29 -18.17 24.64
C ALA A 920 38.69 -19.23 25.67
N ASP A 921 39.34 -18.80 26.75
CA ASP A 921 39.88 -19.67 27.78
C ASP A 921 39.20 -19.42 29.13
N ASP A 922 39.31 -20.37 30.05
CA ASP A 922 38.77 -20.22 31.41
C ASP A 922 39.51 -19.09 32.19
N ASN A 923 38.92 -18.66 33.29
CA ASN A 923 39.47 -17.67 34.21
C ASN A 923 39.76 -16.31 33.56
N PHE A 924 38.94 -15.93 32.57
CA PHE A 924 38.98 -14.63 31.91
C PHE A 924 40.30 -14.35 31.19
N THR A 925 40.87 -15.39 30.57
CA THR A 925 42.10 -15.30 29.77
C THR A 925 41.83 -15.63 28.29
N GLY A 926 42.88 -15.55 27.47
CA GLY A 926 42.76 -15.82 26.04
C GLY A 926 42.17 -14.67 25.22
N GLN A 927 41.72 -15.00 24.01
CA GLN A 927 41.09 -14.07 23.10
C GLN A 927 39.72 -13.62 23.65
N THR A 928 39.34 -12.36 23.42
CA THR A 928 38.09 -11.80 23.94
C THR A 928 37.23 -11.15 22.88
N GLU A 929 35.93 -11.10 23.14
CA GLU A 929 34.96 -10.31 22.38
C GLU A 929 34.04 -9.57 23.36
N THR A 930 33.80 -8.29 23.11
CA THR A 930 32.89 -7.47 23.92
C THR A 930 31.63 -7.13 23.12
N LEU A 931 30.47 -7.50 23.64
CA LEU A 931 29.17 -7.25 23.04
C LEU A 931 28.37 -6.31 23.93
N THR A 932 27.84 -5.23 23.36
CA THR A 932 27.06 -4.19 24.06
C THR A 932 25.59 -4.15 23.62
N ALA A 933 25.20 -5.09 22.77
CA ALA A 933 23.87 -5.21 22.19
C ALA A 933 23.60 -6.68 21.85
N ASN A 934 22.35 -7.00 21.54
CA ASN A 934 21.95 -8.34 21.12
C ASN A 934 22.77 -8.80 19.90
N ASN A 935 23.23 -10.04 19.91
CA ASN A 935 23.92 -10.66 18.79
C ASN A 935 23.20 -11.97 18.47
N ASN A 936 22.54 -12.02 17.30
CA ASN A 936 21.74 -13.18 16.88
C ASN A 936 22.60 -14.37 16.47
N CYS A 937 23.88 -14.19 16.17
CA CYS A 937 24.79 -15.26 15.79
C CYS A 937 26.23 -14.73 15.86
N ILE A 938 27.03 -15.27 16.78
CA ILE A 938 28.41 -14.82 17.06
C ILE A 938 29.38 -15.30 15.94
N THR A 939 28.87 -15.81 14.81
CA THR A 939 29.63 -16.44 13.69
C THR A 939 30.73 -15.60 13.06
N TRP A 940 30.74 -14.29 13.26
CA TRP A 940 31.79 -13.39 12.74
C TRP A 940 32.95 -13.17 13.73
N SER A 941 32.89 -13.83 14.88
CA SER A 941 33.90 -13.81 15.92
C SER A 941 34.70 -15.10 15.95
N ALA A 942 35.97 -14.98 16.34
CA ALA A 942 36.81 -16.13 16.65
C ALA A 942 36.32 -16.93 17.87
N LEU A 943 35.28 -16.45 18.58
CA LEU A 943 34.69 -17.04 19.79
C LEU A 943 33.35 -17.75 19.56
N HIS A 944 32.84 -17.83 18.32
CA HIS A 944 31.67 -18.66 18.02
C HIS A 944 31.96 -20.11 18.42
N ASP A 945 31.13 -20.64 19.32
CA ASP A 945 31.25 -22.00 19.86
C ASP A 945 32.65 -22.28 20.45
N ARG A 946 33.24 -21.25 21.06
CA ARG A 946 34.58 -21.28 21.69
C ARG A 946 34.65 -20.49 22.99
N THR A 947 33.50 -20.22 23.61
CA THR A 947 33.42 -19.39 24.83
C THR A 947 33.53 -20.28 26.07
N THR A 948 34.61 -20.09 26.83
CA THR A 948 34.94 -20.88 28.04
C THR A 948 34.73 -20.10 29.34
N SER A 949 34.77 -18.76 29.32
CA SER A 949 34.39 -17.92 30.47
C SER A 949 33.74 -16.59 30.06
N ILE A 950 32.92 -15.99 30.93
CA ILE A 950 32.08 -14.82 30.63
C ILE A 950 32.16 -13.77 31.75
N ARG A 951 32.23 -12.48 31.40
CA ARG A 951 32.01 -11.36 32.33
C ARG A 951 30.86 -10.48 31.88
N VAL A 952 29.93 -10.19 32.78
CA VAL A 952 28.79 -9.29 32.54
C VAL A 952 28.99 -8.04 33.39
N LEU A 953 29.03 -6.87 32.74
CA LEU A 953 29.35 -5.58 33.35
C LEU A 953 28.33 -4.51 32.93
N THR A 954 28.30 -3.39 33.66
CA THR A 954 27.57 -2.19 33.19
C THR A 954 28.32 -1.54 32.02
N ASN A 955 27.63 -0.73 31.23
CA ASN A 955 28.12 -0.03 30.05
C ASN A 955 27.45 1.33 29.90
N GLY A 956 27.67 2.20 30.89
CA GLY A 956 27.20 3.59 30.85
C GLY A 956 28.29 4.59 30.48
N VAL A 957 27.88 5.84 30.28
CA VAL A 957 28.74 7.01 30.15
C VAL A 957 29.66 7.11 31.37
N THR A 958 30.94 7.46 31.20
CA THR A 958 31.93 7.44 32.31
C THR A 958 32.44 8.82 32.71
N ASN A 959 32.14 9.86 31.93
CA ASN A 959 32.72 11.20 32.07
C ASN A 959 31.81 12.22 32.79
N LEU A 960 30.72 11.80 33.43
CA LEU A 960 29.90 12.66 34.27
C LEU A 960 30.48 12.73 35.69
N SER A 961 30.72 13.94 36.20
CA SER A 961 31.15 14.14 37.59
C SER A 961 30.78 15.54 38.05
N GLY A 962 30.27 15.67 39.28
CA GLY A 962 29.88 16.95 39.85
C GLY A 962 28.37 17.12 40.01
N THR A 963 27.92 18.37 40.15
CA THR A 963 26.52 18.72 40.43
C THR A 963 25.79 19.12 39.14
N TYR A 964 24.64 18.50 38.90
CA TYR A 964 23.80 18.74 37.73
C TYR A 964 22.35 19.07 38.12
N PHE A 965 21.72 19.89 37.29
CA PHE A 965 20.27 19.94 37.13
C PHE A 965 19.86 18.89 36.10
N ILE A 966 18.82 18.12 36.40
CA ILE A 966 18.34 17.03 35.55
C ILE A 966 16.99 17.43 34.97
N ARG A 967 16.95 17.81 33.68
CA ARG A 967 15.73 18.29 33.02
C ARG A 967 15.10 17.22 32.14
N ASN A 968 13.80 16.97 32.28
CA ASN A 968 13.09 15.98 31.48
C ASN A 968 12.80 16.49 30.06
N ARG A 969 12.94 15.62 29.05
CA ARG A 969 12.68 15.97 27.65
C ARG A 969 11.21 16.24 27.34
N ALA A 970 10.30 15.46 27.91
CA ALA A 970 8.87 15.54 27.60
C ALA A 970 8.19 16.72 28.29
N SER A 971 8.46 16.94 29.59
CA SER A 971 7.84 18.03 30.35
C SER A 971 8.63 19.34 30.28
N GLY A 972 9.93 19.28 29.99
CA GLY A 972 10.82 20.44 30.10
C GLY A 972 11.07 20.91 31.54
N LEU A 973 10.62 20.15 32.55
CA LEU A 973 10.75 20.46 33.98
C LEU A 973 11.99 19.78 34.61
N GLN A 974 12.39 20.22 35.79
CA GLN A 974 13.57 19.75 36.52
C GLN A 974 13.21 18.66 37.51
N MET A 975 14.06 17.64 37.66
CA MET A 975 14.00 16.72 38.78
C MET A 975 14.15 17.50 40.09
N ASP A 976 13.31 17.16 41.07
CA ASP A 976 13.18 17.92 42.31
C ASP A 976 12.81 16.95 43.44
N VAL A 977 13.45 17.08 44.60
CA VAL A 977 12.98 16.39 45.82
C VAL A 977 11.87 17.20 46.46
N ASN A 978 10.65 16.63 46.48
CA ASN A 978 9.42 17.33 46.81
C ASN A 978 9.52 18.10 48.15
N GLY A 979 9.17 19.38 48.10
CA GLY A 979 9.18 20.28 49.26
C GLY A 979 10.56 20.54 49.86
N ALA A 980 11.65 20.25 49.13
CA ALA A 980 13.02 20.26 49.65
C ALA A 980 13.18 19.44 50.94
N SER A 981 12.33 18.42 51.13
CA SER A 981 12.31 17.59 52.32
C SER A 981 13.67 16.94 52.53
N THR A 982 14.11 16.81 53.78
CA THR A 982 15.28 16.01 54.15
C THR A 982 14.88 14.66 54.76
N ALA A 983 13.59 14.33 54.78
CA ALA A 983 13.09 13.06 55.32
C ALA A 983 13.44 11.87 54.42
N ASP A 984 13.62 10.70 55.04
CA ASP A 984 13.71 9.42 54.34
C ASP A 984 12.41 9.13 53.61
N GLY A 985 12.48 8.62 52.38
CA GLY A 985 11.29 8.28 51.61
C GLY A 985 10.61 9.48 50.94
N ALA A 986 11.17 10.69 51.02
CA ALA A 986 10.60 11.83 50.30
C ALA A 986 10.64 11.58 48.79
N SER A 987 9.51 11.82 48.13
CA SER A 987 9.34 11.55 46.70
C SER A 987 10.21 12.48 45.85
N VAL A 988 10.79 11.91 44.80
CA VAL A 988 11.38 12.67 43.70
C VAL A 988 10.28 12.95 42.70
N ILE A 989 10.16 14.21 42.30
CA ILE A 989 9.16 14.72 41.36
C ILE A 989 9.86 15.50 40.25
N HIS A 990 9.08 16.04 39.32
CA HIS A 990 9.53 17.12 38.43
C HIS A 990 8.81 18.44 38.71
N SER A 991 9.51 19.56 38.63
CA SER A 991 8.96 20.88 38.93
C SER A 991 9.61 21.99 38.11
N GLU A 992 9.03 23.17 38.14
CA GLU A 992 9.61 24.36 37.49
C GLU A 992 11.00 24.65 38.04
N TYR A 993 11.91 25.08 37.17
CA TYR A 993 13.27 25.41 37.55
C TYR A 993 13.27 26.60 38.53
N ASN A 994 13.80 26.40 39.72
CA ASN A 994 14.01 27.45 40.73
C ASN A 994 15.48 27.54 41.20
N GLY A 995 16.34 26.62 40.75
CA GLY A 995 17.77 26.63 41.05
C GLY A 995 18.14 26.17 42.47
N ASN A 996 17.16 25.80 43.30
CA ASN A 996 17.39 25.42 44.69
C ASN A 996 18.20 24.11 44.81
N ALA A 997 18.79 23.89 45.98
CA ALA A 997 19.64 22.73 46.23
C ALA A 997 18.90 21.38 46.12
N ASN A 998 17.57 21.35 46.29
CA ASN A 998 16.74 20.15 46.09
C ASN A 998 16.47 19.81 44.61
N GLN A 999 16.89 20.67 43.67
CA GLN A 999 16.92 20.40 42.22
C GLN A 999 18.32 20.09 41.69
N GLN A 1000 19.31 20.05 42.59
CA GLN A 1000 20.71 19.81 42.25
C GLN A 1000 21.11 18.40 42.69
N PHE A 1001 21.67 17.61 41.77
CA PHE A 1001 22.04 16.22 42.01
C PHE A 1001 23.53 16.00 41.77
N VAL A 1002 24.20 15.37 42.72
CA VAL A 1002 25.64 15.08 42.72
C VAL A 1002 25.88 13.68 42.17
N PHE A 1003 26.56 13.60 41.02
CA PHE A 1003 26.92 12.36 40.37
C PHE A 1003 28.30 11.91 40.84
N THR A 1004 28.38 10.68 41.36
CA THR A 1004 29.64 10.00 41.70
C THR A 1004 29.74 8.72 40.88
N HIS A 1005 30.75 8.64 40.01
CA HIS A 1005 31.00 7.44 39.20
C HIS A 1005 31.53 6.31 40.07
N LEU A 1006 30.98 5.11 39.90
CA LEU A 1006 31.32 3.89 40.63
C LEU A 1006 32.07 2.86 39.76
N GLY A 1007 32.43 3.22 38.52
CA GLY A 1007 33.03 2.32 37.53
C GLY A 1007 32.05 1.86 36.44
N ASP A 1008 32.57 1.59 35.23
CA ASP A 1008 31.83 1.05 34.08
C ASP A 1008 30.48 1.74 33.74
N GLY A 1009 30.39 3.03 34.09
CA GLY A 1009 29.24 3.90 33.82
C GLY A 1009 28.06 3.76 34.80
N ASN A 1010 28.30 3.08 35.92
CA ASN A 1010 27.41 3.02 37.06
C ASN A 1010 27.64 4.23 37.99
N TYR A 1011 26.58 4.79 38.55
CA TYR A 1011 26.59 6.01 39.35
C TYR A 1011 25.80 5.89 40.63
N LYS A 1012 26.34 6.56 41.66
CA LYS A 1012 25.59 7.06 42.81
C LYS A 1012 25.14 8.50 42.51
N ILE A 1013 23.86 8.80 42.74
CA ILE A 1013 23.27 10.12 42.48
C ILE A 1013 22.64 10.64 43.78
N LEU A 1014 23.20 11.72 44.35
CA LEU A 1014 22.74 12.27 45.63
C LEU A 1014 22.03 13.62 45.44
N ALA A 1015 20.90 13.84 46.12
CA ALA A 1015 20.31 15.17 46.20
C ALA A 1015 21.21 16.10 47.04
N LYS A 1016 21.57 17.27 46.49
CA LYS A 1016 22.59 18.14 47.09
C LYS A 1016 22.16 18.73 48.45
N HIS A 1017 20.88 19.02 48.64
CA HIS A 1017 20.38 19.63 49.89
C HIS A 1017 20.37 18.65 51.06
N SER A 1018 20.10 17.37 50.83
CA SER A 1018 19.97 16.35 51.87
C SER A 1018 21.17 15.40 51.98
N GLY A 1019 21.99 15.30 50.93
CA GLY A 1019 23.07 14.31 50.81
C GLY A 1019 22.57 12.87 50.61
N LYS A 1020 21.26 12.65 50.44
CA LYS A 1020 20.63 11.33 50.30
C LYS A 1020 20.60 10.88 48.84
N SER A 1021 20.70 9.57 48.62
CA SER A 1021 20.71 8.97 47.29
C SER A 1021 19.32 8.93 46.69
N LEU A 1022 19.24 9.04 45.36
CA LEU A 1022 18.11 8.46 44.63
C LEU A 1022 18.02 6.97 44.96
N ASP A 1023 16.80 6.50 45.19
CA ASP A 1023 16.50 5.11 45.57
C ASP A 1023 15.17 4.71 44.94
N VAL A 1024 15.15 3.56 44.26
CA VAL A 1024 13.90 2.96 43.79
C VAL A 1024 13.26 2.23 44.96
N ASN A 1025 12.13 2.75 45.44
CA ASN A 1025 11.54 2.35 46.71
C ASN A 1025 11.40 0.83 46.83
N THR A 1026 11.84 0.27 47.96
CA THR A 1026 11.81 -1.17 48.31
C THR A 1026 12.54 -2.10 47.34
N ALA A 1027 13.45 -1.57 46.51
CA ALA A 1027 14.10 -2.33 45.43
C ALA A 1027 13.11 -3.07 44.51
N SER A 1028 11.87 -2.56 44.41
CA SER A 1028 10.82 -3.18 43.61
C SER A 1028 11.24 -3.29 42.14
N LEU A 1029 10.74 -4.31 41.46
CA LEU A 1029 10.92 -4.53 40.03
C LEU A 1029 9.71 -4.05 39.21
N LEU A 1030 8.66 -3.53 39.85
CA LEU A 1030 7.41 -3.15 39.20
C LEU A 1030 7.49 -1.79 38.51
N ASN A 1031 6.86 -1.68 37.33
CA ASN A 1031 6.59 -0.41 36.68
C ASN A 1031 5.72 0.49 37.58
N GLY A 1032 6.00 1.78 37.58
CA GLY A 1032 5.29 2.76 38.41
C GLY A 1032 5.80 2.86 39.84
N THR A 1033 6.85 2.10 40.20
CA THR A 1033 7.46 2.24 41.54
C THR A 1033 8.13 3.61 41.65
N ASN A 1034 7.76 4.35 42.70
CA ASN A 1034 8.26 5.68 43.00
C ASN A 1034 9.78 5.70 43.23
N VAL A 1035 10.43 6.76 42.75
CA VAL A 1035 11.81 7.11 43.13
C VAL A 1035 11.74 8.06 44.32
N ILE A 1036 12.47 7.71 45.36
CA ILE A 1036 12.55 8.47 46.61
C ILE A 1036 13.99 8.89 46.85
N GLN A 1037 14.19 9.80 47.81
CA GLN A 1037 15.51 9.94 48.43
C GLN A 1037 15.63 9.02 49.66
N TYR A 1038 16.81 8.44 49.86
CA TYR A 1038 17.11 7.59 51.01
C TYR A 1038 18.60 7.68 51.39
N PRO A 1039 19.00 7.44 52.66
CA PRO A 1039 20.40 7.33 53.03
C PRO A 1039 21.15 6.35 52.13
N TYR A 1040 22.32 6.77 51.64
CA TYR A 1040 23.16 5.90 50.81
C TYR A 1040 23.84 4.84 51.67
N HIS A 1041 23.76 3.58 51.26
CA HIS A 1041 24.39 2.46 51.96
C HIS A 1041 25.72 2.05 51.28
N ASP A 1042 26.69 1.59 52.06
CA ASP A 1042 27.99 1.09 51.58
C ASP A 1042 28.34 -0.23 52.33
N PRO A 1043 28.49 -1.39 51.66
CA PRO A 1043 28.48 -1.59 50.21
C PRO A 1043 27.14 -1.20 49.58
N VAL A 1044 27.23 -0.68 48.35
CA VAL A 1044 26.08 -0.06 47.67
C VAL A 1044 24.94 -1.04 47.44
N GLU A 1045 23.74 -0.65 47.85
CA GLU A 1045 22.54 -1.43 47.59
C GLU A 1045 22.13 -1.32 46.10
N PRO A 1046 21.64 -2.42 45.47
CA PRO A 1046 21.37 -2.43 44.04
C PRO A 1046 20.40 -1.35 43.54
N GLN A 1047 19.40 -0.97 44.34
CA GLN A 1047 18.38 0.04 43.98
C GLN A 1047 18.85 1.50 44.11
N GLN A 1048 20.07 1.72 44.61
CA GLN A 1048 20.72 3.03 44.72
C GLN A 1048 21.80 3.24 43.65
N ASN A 1049 21.89 2.32 42.69
CA ASN A 1049 22.82 2.35 41.57
C ASN A 1049 22.11 2.66 40.25
N PHE A 1050 22.66 3.61 39.50
CA PHE A 1050 22.07 4.04 38.24
C PHE A 1050 23.09 4.02 37.12
N ILE A 1051 22.75 3.37 36.02
CA ILE A 1051 23.53 3.35 34.78
C ILE A 1051 23.06 4.53 33.94
N ILE A 1052 24.01 5.34 33.48
CA ILE A 1052 23.71 6.49 32.63
C ILE A 1052 24.02 6.14 31.18
N VAL A 1053 23.02 6.17 30.30
CA VAL A 1053 23.18 5.86 28.87
C VAL A 1053 22.88 7.10 28.05
N ALA A 1054 23.77 7.47 27.12
CA ALA A 1054 23.55 8.59 26.20
C ALA A 1054 22.63 8.16 25.04
N THR A 1055 21.82 9.10 24.55
CA THR A 1055 21.11 8.97 23.27
C THR A 1055 21.90 9.67 22.16
N ASP A 1056 21.66 9.27 20.91
CA ASP A 1056 22.37 9.82 19.74
C ASP A 1056 22.10 11.32 19.48
N ASP A 1057 21.09 11.89 20.14
CA ASP A 1057 20.63 13.27 19.99
C ASP A 1057 20.85 14.15 21.24
N GLY A 1058 21.79 13.77 22.11
CA GLY A 1058 22.27 14.61 23.21
C GLY A 1058 21.45 14.57 24.51
N TYR A 1059 20.57 13.58 24.66
CA TYR A 1059 19.87 13.27 25.90
C TYR A 1059 20.50 12.06 26.60
N TYR A 1060 20.00 11.75 27.79
CA TYR A 1060 20.44 10.63 28.61
C TYR A 1060 19.25 9.87 29.17
N LYS A 1061 19.42 8.56 29.37
CA LYS A 1061 18.54 7.71 30.16
C LYS A 1061 19.21 7.41 31.49
N ILE A 1062 18.43 7.40 32.58
CA ILE A 1062 18.88 6.95 33.90
C ILE A 1062 18.26 5.59 34.13
N ILE A 1063 19.06 4.53 34.14
CA ILE A 1063 18.60 3.14 34.26
C ILE A 1063 18.92 2.63 35.66
N ALA A 1064 17.91 2.18 36.41
CA ALA A 1064 18.12 1.54 37.71
C ALA A 1064 18.80 0.18 37.52
N ARG A 1065 19.98 0.00 38.10
CA ARG A 1065 20.86 -1.16 37.84
C ARG A 1065 20.22 -2.50 38.23
N HIS A 1066 19.40 -2.53 39.28
CA HIS A 1066 18.79 -3.76 39.79
C HIS A 1066 17.63 -4.26 38.93
N SER A 1067 16.88 -3.35 38.29
CA SER A 1067 15.67 -3.68 37.56
C SER A 1067 15.81 -3.55 36.03
N GLY A 1068 16.88 -2.90 35.55
CA GLY A 1068 17.10 -2.57 34.14
C GLY A 1068 16.09 -1.54 33.59
N LYS A 1069 15.30 -0.90 34.46
CA LYS A 1069 14.22 0.04 34.07
C LYS A 1069 14.71 1.48 34.07
N VAL A 1070 14.16 2.29 33.17
CA VAL A 1070 14.46 3.73 33.09
C VAL A 1070 13.66 4.51 34.12
N LEU A 1071 14.25 5.57 34.66
CA LEU A 1071 13.54 6.58 35.44
C LEU A 1071 12.82 7.55 34.49
N GLN A 1072 11.52 7.70 34.65
CA GLN A 1072 10.68 8.57 33.84
C GLN A 1072 9.74 9.41 34.69
N VAL A 1073 9.13 10.45 34.11
CA VAL A 1073 8.11 11.26 34.80
C VAL A 1073 6.70 10.72 34.55
N ASN A 1074 5.86 10.76 35.59
CA ASN A 1074 4.43 10.47 35.52
C ASN A 1074 3.64 11.74 35.18
N GLY A 1075 3.18 11.85 33.93
CA GLY A 1075 2.55 13.06 33.39
C GLY A 1075 3.55 14.16 33.01
N VAL A 1076 3.07 15.23 32.37
CA VAL A 1076 3.89 16.37 31.93
C VAL A 1076 3.70 17.63 32.77
N SER A 1077 2.69 17.66 33.63
CA SER A 1077 2.43 18.75 34.57
C SER A 1077 3.34 18.66 35.80
N GLY A 1078 3.78 19.81 36.32
CA GLY A 1078 4.63 19.87 37.52
C GLY A 1078 4.00 19.17 38.73
N GLY A 1079 4.85 18.60 39.59
CA GLY A 1079 4.43 17.78 40.74
C GLY A 1079 4.29 16.29 40.43
N GLY A 1080 4.35 15.89 39.16
CA GLY A 1080 4.38 14.47 38.75
C GLY A 1080 5.60 13.73 39.33
N GLN A 1081 5.37 12.50 39.80
CA GLN A 1081 6.41 11.66 40.38
C GLN A 1081 7.43 11.19 39.34
N VAL A 1082 8.68 11.04 39.75
CA VAL A 1082 9.67 10.26 39.02
C VAL A 1082 9.52 8.80 39.47
N HIS A 1083 9.26 7.90 38.53
CA HIS A 1083 9.08 6.47 38.78
C HIS A 1083 9.90 5.63 37.81
N GLN A 1084 10.18 4.37 38.15
CA GLN A 1084 10.80 3.45 37.20
C GLN A 1084 9.76 2.87 36.22
N TRP A 1085 10.18 2.59 34.99
CA TRP A 1085 9.35 1.95 33.98
C TRP A 1085 10.19 1.15 32.97
N SER A 1086 9.59 0.11 32.38
CA SER A 1086 10.20 -0.63 31.27
C SER A 1086 10.67 0.34 30.18
N ASN A 1087 11.85 0.08 29.64
CA ASN A 1087 12.42 0.93 28.61
C ASN A 1087 11.81 0.58 27.24
N THR A 1088 10.97 1.47 26.72
CA THR A 1088 10.31 1.39 25.42
C THR A 1088 10.77 2.53 24.49
N GLY A 1089 11.89 3.20 24.81
CA GLY A 1089 12.38 4.37 24.07
C GLY A 1089 11.60 5.66 24.31
N GLN A 1090 10.76 5.71 25.34
CA GLN A 1090 9.84 6.80 25.64
C GLN A 1090 10.54 8.12 26.00
N VAL A 1091 10.06 9.24 25.44
CA VAL A 1091 10.67 10.58 25.62
C VAL A 1091 10.57 11.12 27.05
N ASN A 1092 9.55 10.72 27.81
CA ASN A 1092 9.40 11.10 29.23
C ASN A 1092 10.37 10.36 30.16
N GLY A 1093 11.14 9.39 29.65
CA GLY A 1093 12.27 8.73 30.32
C GLY A 1093 13.64 9.27 29.92
N GLN A 1094 13.69 10.37 29.17
CA GLN A 1094 14.92 10.98 28.67
C GLN A 1094 15.18 12.34 29.33
N TRP A 1095 16.45 12.63 29.58
CA TRP A 1095 16.90 13.72 30.43
C TRP A 1095 18.08 14.48 29.82
N THR A 1096 18.20 15.77 30.11
CA THR A 1096 19.43 16.53 29.87
C THR A 1096 20.08 16.90 31.20
N PHE A 1097 21.41 16.86 31.26
CA PHE A 1097 22.16 17.25 32.45
C PHE A 1097 22.85 18.60 32.24
N THR A 1098 22.49 19.61 33.04
CA THR A 1098 23.13 20.94 33.01
C THR A 1098 23.94 21.14 34.27
N ALA A 1099 25.25 21.38 34.15
CA ALA A 1099 26.10 21.64 35.31
C ALA A 1099 25.63 22.89 36.07
N GLY A 1100 25.50 22.80 37.40
CA GLY A 1100 25.16 23.96 38.23
C GLY A 1100 26.35 24.91 38.33
N THR A 1101 26.25 26.13 37.79
CA THR A 1101 27.35 27.11 37.81
C THR A 1101 27.61 27.66 39.21
N ALA A 1102 28.85 27.58 39.68
CA ALA A 1102 29.45 28.71 40.36
C ALA A 1102 29.95 29.66 39.26
N SER A 1103 29.55 30.93 39.30
CA SER A 1103 30.17 31.97 38.47
C SER A 1103 31.65 32.08 38.79
N ALA A 1104 32.51 31.91 37.79
CA ALA A 1104 33.88 32.41 37.74
C ALA A 1104 34.27 32.44 36.25
N SER A 1105 34.30 33.63 35.63
CA SER A 1105 35.56 34.33 35.33
C SER A 1105 36.59 33.42 34.69
N THR A 1106 36.96 33.74 33.44
CA THR A 1106 38.18 33.29 32.79
C THR A 1106 39.39 33.43 33.73
N GLU A 1107 39.82 32.33 34.35
CA GLU A 1107 41.13 32.22 34.99
C GLU A 1107 41.94 31.11 34.32
N ASN A 1108 43.17 31.49 33.98
CA ASN A 1108 44.20 30.63 33.40
C ASN A 1108 44.33 29.29 34.12
N THR A 1109 44.29 28.22 33.34
CA THR A 1109 44.56 26.83 33.76
C THR A 1109 45.94 26.70 34.42
N SER A 1110 45.99 26.14 35.63
CA SER A 1110 47.22 25.62 36.25
C SER A 1110 47.73 24.41 35.45
N ALA A 1111 48.76 24.60 34.63
CA ALA A 1111 49.37 23.51 33.84
C ALA A 1111 50.30 22.64 34.71
N LEU A 1112 50.11 21.31 34.68
CA LEU A 1112 51.06 20.31 35.17
C LEU A 1112 51.92 19.81 33.99
N ALA A 1113 53.23 20.06 34.06
CA ALA A 1113 54.21 19.58 33.09
C ALA A 1113 55.12 18.52 33.73
N LEU A 1114 55.30 17.40 33.02
CA LEU A 1114 56.13 16.26 33.41
C LEU A 1114 57.14 16.02 32.29
N ASP A 1115 58.44 16.20 32.58
CA ASP A 1115 59.50 16.22 31.57
C ASP A 1115 60.82 15.61 32.10
N PRO A 1116 61.49 14.69 31.37
CA PRO A 1116 61.09 14.12 30.08
C PRO A 1116 59.95 13.09 30.17
N ASN A 1117 59.17 12.97 29.10
CA ASN A 1117 58.20 11.90 28.88
C ASN A 1117 58.25 11.46 27.39
N PRO A 1118 58.79 10.27 27.03
CA PRO A 1118 59.12 9.15 27.91
C PRO A 1118 60.25 9.45 28.91
N VAL A 1119 60.12 8.93 30.14
CA VAL A 1119 61.10 9.08 31.20
C VAL A 1119 62.02 7.87 31.25
N ALA A 1120 63.33 8.10 31.29
CA ALA A 1120 64.32 7.09 31.63
C ALA A 1120 64.28 6.85 33.14
N ASN A 1121 65.01 7.58 33.99
CA ASN A 1121 64.94 7.37 35.44
C ASN A 1121 64.57 8.61 36.24
N MET A 1122 64.69 9.81 35.67
CA MET A 1122 64.45 11.07 36.39
C MET A 1122 63.37 11.86 35.69
N ILE A 1123 62.32 12.25 36.42
CA ILE A 1123 61.26 13.12 35.90
C ILE A 1123 61.19 14.44 36.66
N THR A 1124 61.06 15.54 35.93
CA THR A 1124 60.85 16.88 36.50
C THR A 1124 59.36 17.17 36.55
N VAL A 1125 58.86 17.55 37.73
CA VAL A 1125 57.45 17.89 37.94
C VAL A 1125 57.32 19.41 38.08
N LYS A 1126 56.80 20.08 37.06
CA LYS A 1126 56.54 21.53 37.07
C LYS A 1126 55.05 21.79 37.18
N VAL A 1127 54.67 22.57 38.18
CA VAL A 1127 53.31 23.01 38.46
C VAL A 1127 53.27 24.53 38.41
N THR A 1128 52.40 25.11 37.59
CA THR A 1128 52.12 26.55 37.61
C THR A 1128 51.11 26.85 38.72
N SER A 1129 51.59 27.14 39.93
CA SER A 1129 50.78 27.51 41.10
C SER A 1129 51.31 28.77 41.81
N LYS A 1130 50.49 29.41 42.67
CA LYS A 1130 50.95 30.53 43.52
C LYS A 1130 52.00 30.04 44.53
N LYS A 1131 52.96 30.89 44.88
CA LYS A 1131 54.23 30.56 45.57
C LYS A 1131 54.09 29.94 46.99
N GLU A 1132 52.88 29.73 47.50
CA GLU A 1132 52.62 29.30 48.90
C GLU A 1132 51.76 28.01 49.04
N GLU A 1133 51.41 27.32 47.95
CA GLU A 1133 50.59 26.09 48.02
C GLU A 1133 51.43 24.83 48.32
N LYS A 1134 50.92 23.97 49.22
CA LYS A 1134 51.52 22.65 49.49
C LYS A 1134 51.23 21.69 48.33
N LEU A 1135 52.27 21.13 47.72
CA LEU A 1135 52.17 20.17 46.62
C LEU A 1135 52.45 18.74 47.11
N TYR A 1136 51.60 17.78 46.75
CA TYR A 1136 51.81 16.36 47.06
C TYR A 1136 51.66 15.46 45.84
N MET A 1137 52.67 14.66 45.52
CA MET A 1137 52.67 13.75 44.37
C MET A 1137 52.40 12.30 44.79
N ARG A 1138 51.61 11.58 43.99
CA ARG A 1138 51.42 10.12 44.02
C ARG A 1138 51.63 9.56 42.61
N ILE A 1139 52.06 8.31 42.51
CA ILE A 1139 52.22 7.62 41.23
C ILE A 1139 51.43 6.30 41.25
N TYR A 1140 50.66 6.07 40.20
CA TYR A 1140 49.86 4.87 39.98
C TYR A 1140 50.32 4.13 38.73
N ASN A 1141 50.15 2.81 38.69
CA ASN A 1141 50.34 2.04 37.45
C ASN A 1141 49.12 2.18 36.51
N ALA A 1142 49.19 1.61 35.29
CA ALA A 1142 48.12 1.68 34.29
C ALA A 1142 46.76 1.07 34.74
N THR A 1143 46.76 0.21 35.78
CA THR A 1143 45.55 -0.38 36.37
C THR A 1143 44.97 0.44 37.54
N GLY A 1144 45.59 1.58 37.88
CA GLY A 1144 45.15 2.48 38.97
C GLY A 1144 45.67 2.12 40.36
N MET A 1145 46.58 1.15 40.49
CA MET A 1145 47.16 0.75 41.78
C MET A 1145 48.28 1.72 42.19
N LEU A 1146 48.27 2.17 43.45
CA LEU A 1146 49.28 3.09 43.99
C LEU A 1146 50.64 2.39 44.07
N VAL A 1147 51.63 2.91 43.34
CA VAL A 1147 53.01 2.37 43.31
C VAL A 1147 54.03 3.29 43.96
N SER A 1148 53.68 4.55 44.22
CA SER A 1148 54.47 5.46 45.05
C SER A 1148 53.56 6.26 46.00
N PRO A 1149 53.79 6.19 47.32
CA PRO A 1149 52.97 6.90 48.31
C PRO A 1149 53.11 8.42 48.19
N ALA A 1150 52.23 9.15 48.89
CA ALA A 1150 52.19 10.60 48.82
C ALA A 1150 53.50 11.24 49.30
N GLN A 1151 54.18 11.98 48.42
CA GLN A 1151 55.39 12.72 48.76
C GLN A 1151 55.14 14.22 48.61
N LYS A 1152 55.61 15.02 49.57
CA LYS A 1152 55.57 16.49 49.44
C LYS A 1152 56.61 16.92 48.41
N ILE A 1153 56.22 17.76 47.46
CA ILE A 1153 57.07 18.19 46.35
C ILE A 1153 57.16 19.72 46.27
N TYR A 1154 58.15 20.22 45.52
CA TYR A 1154 58.22 21.60 45.06
C TYR A 1154 58.13 21.65 43.53
N SER A 1155 57.55 22.72 42.98
CA SER A 1155 57.49 22.88 41.51
C SER A 1155 58.90 23.00 40.94
N GLY A 1156 59.21 22.19 39.92
CA GLY A 1156 60.53 22.06 39.31
C GLY A 1156 61.44 21.00 39.95
N GLN A 1157 60.97 20.29 40.99
CA GLN A 1157 61.72 19.20 41.61
C GLN A 1157 61.78 17.97 40.70
N GLN A 1158 62.94 17.29 40.72
CA GLN A 1158 63.15 16.04 40.01
C GLN A 1158 62.90 14.82 40.92
N PHE A 1159 62.34 13.75 40.34
CA PHE A 1159 62.01 12.50 41.02
C PHE A 1159 62.66 11.32 40.33
N ASN A 1160 63.34 10.50 41.12
CA ASN A 1160 63.92 9.25 40.65
C ASN A 1160 62.86 8.14 40.64
N LEU A 1161 62.62 7.59 39.45
CA LEU A 1161 61.69 6.52 39.15
C LEU A 1161 62.42 5.21 38.78
N SER A 1162 63.72 5.08 39.06
CA SER A 1162 64.51 3.88 38.72
C SER A 1162 64.01 2.59 39.38
N ALA A 1163 63.24 2.70 40.47
CA ALA A 1163 62.64 1.55 41.15
C ALA A 1163 61.33 1.07 40.48
N LEU A 1164 60.77 1.84 39.53
CA LEU A 1164 59.59 1.44 38.78
C LEU A 1164 60.00 0.69 37.50
N PRO A 1165 59.41 -0.50 37.21
CA PRO A 1165 59.66 -1.21 35.95
C PRO A 1165 59.16 -0.42 34.74
N ALA A 1166 59.66 -0.75 33.55
CA ALA A 1166 59.20 -0.15 32.30
C ALA A 1166 57.67 -0.30 32.14
N GLY A 1167 56.97 0.76 31.75
CA GLY A 1167 55.52 0.76 31.69
C GLY A 1167 54.87 2.16 31.72
N VAL A 1168 53.54 2.18 31.69
CA VAL A 1168 52.75 3.41 31.72
C VAL A 1168 52.29 3.69 33.15
N TYR A 1169 52.54 4.92 33.62
CA TYR A 1169 52.21 5.37 34.97
C TYR A 1169 51.44 6.67 34.94
N ILE A 1170 50.54 6.86 35.93
CA ILE A 1170 49.80 8.10 36.13
C ILE A 1170 50.42 8.82 37.31
N VAL A 1171 50.96 10.02 37.07
CA VAL A 1171 51.46 10.89 38.13
C VAL A 1171 50.38 11.89 38.50
N SER A 1172 49.94 11.85 39.75
CA SER A 1172 48.92 12.75 40.30
C SER A 1172 49.56 13.72 41.30
N VAL A 1173 49.40 15.02 41.07
CA VAL A 1173 49.85 16.08 41.98
C VAL A 1173 48.64 16.78 42.60
N THR A 1174 48.58 16.79 43.92
CA THR A 1174 47.61 17.54 44.71
C THR A 1174 48.15 18.96 44.91
N ILE A 1175 47.39 19.97 44.49
CA ILE A 1175 47.66 21.40 44.56
C ILE A 1175 46.55 22.02 45.42
N GLY A 1176 46.82 22.32 46.69
CA GLY A 1176 45.76 22.68 47.64
C GLY A 1176 44.72 21.56 47.78
N ASN A 1177 43.46 21.83 47.43
CA ASN A 1177 42.35 20.84 47.45
C ASN A 1177 42.07 20.21 46.07
N LYS A 1178 42.85 20.54 45.04
CA LYS A 1178 42.68 20.03 43.67
C LYS A 1178 43.72 18.95 43.36
N VAL A 1179 43.35 17.94 42.57
CA VAL A 1179 44.28 16.91 42.08
C VAL A 1179 44.38 17.02 40.56
N VAL A 1180 45.59 17.16 40.04
CA VAL A 1180 45.87 17.18 38.59
C VAL A 1180 46.74 15.97 38.27
N SER A 1181 46.40 15.22 37.23
CA SER A 1181 47.13 13.99 36.87
C SER A 1181 47.58 14.02 35.41
N LYS A 1182 48.72 13.41 35.12
CA LYS A 1182 49.22 13.23 33.75
C LYS A 1182 49.97 11.92 33.62
N THR A 1183 49.84 11.30 32.46
CA THR A 1183 50.44 9.99 32.15
C THR A 1183 51.88 10.14 31.69
N ILE A 1184 52.74 9.23 32.14
CA ILE A 1184 54.14 9.13 31.74
C ILE A 1184 54.44 7.70 31.27
N VAL A 1185 55.38 7.58 30.34
CA VAL A 1185 55.91 6.29 29.88
C VAL A 1185 57.32 6.13 30.44
N LYS A 1186 57.52 5.14 31.31
CA LYS A 1186 58.83 4.73 31.83
C LYS A 1186 59.45 3.75 30.84
N GLN A 1187 60.60 4.12 30.28
CA GLN A 1187 61.39 3.24 29.41
C GLN A 1187 62.16 2.19 30.21
#